data_AF-A0A952RND5-F1
#
_entry.id   AF-A0A952RND5-F1
#
_cell.length_a   1.000
_cell.length_b   1.000
_cell.length_c   1.000
_cell.angle_alpha   90.00
_cell.angle_beta   90.00
_cell.angle_gamma   90.00
#
_symmetry.space_group_name_H-M   'P 1'
#
loop_
_entity.id
_entity.type
_entity.pdbx_description
1 polymer ?
#
loop_
_entity_poly.entity_id
_entity_poly.type
_entity_poly.pdbx_seq_one_letter_code
_entity_poly.pdbx_strand_id
1 'polypeptide(L)'
;MISQETIALVKERTDILAIIQEAVPSLKRRGRSFVGLCPFHKEKTGSFHVNPDRGFFHCFGCKESGSAIDFLIKHEGYTFPEAVRALAERAGIAVEESKDSSAFTESDRQKKARDELYAVNALAATFWEEQLRKHEHRSYALDELAKRDLSPEKDADVLQAFRIGYAPSGWDGLAQFLKAQGVSPSAAETVGLLVPRSSGSGYYDRFRHRLMFAVMDPQGRVVAFSGRALADLPAEPAPQEQVSRSALRYIAPKDTGPPPKYINSPESPIYTKGQMLFGIHQARHAVRQAGVAVLVEGNFDVVSLHARKIDNVVGILGTAFTPEQAKLLRRFAPSVVFLLDGDAAGKKAVRLSRDPIRSAGMSARVASLPPGSDPDEVARTRGPQAITDLVKSARGYLEALIEMELDETFNQGDVFERRERVSRVVQILAEEDDPIVHMELRAFAEQAVGARLDLHGLRVGQDDQHATPILAALERTLRQQEADARARGEVPRALQKPSREAEKKRLAPKPPGSELRRAMLAALIEWPQLLADPEVEEALDDLEGPSVTLLVALRRAWNFEQNRLDIDAFLGAVPPSYEGFARQRLADSASESQSAAKDHLLRNAKQLKSLVLSQSAAQNSREMYRAQGDYDAQRDLLKEASEMLRAKQGIKA
;
A
#
# COMPACT_ATOMS: atom_id res chain seq x y z
N MET A 1 -22.12 9.56 14.79
CA MET A 1 -22.58 8.16 15.02
C MET A 1 -24.04 8.11 14.55
N ILE A 2 -24.44 7.15 13.72
CA ILE A 2 -25.81 7.13 13.16
C ILE A 2 -26.82 6.99 14.30
N SER A 3 -27.89 7.80 14.32
CA SER A 3 -28.86 7.78 15.41
C SER A 3 -29.57 6.42 15.49
N GLN A 4 -29.88 5.99 16.71
CA GLN A 4 -30.62 4.73 16.94
C GLN A 4 -32.00 4.77 16.26
N GLU A 5 -32.63 5.94 16.22
CA GLU A 5 -33.90 6.17 15.51
C GLU A 5 -33.75 5.94 13.99
N THR A 6 -32.69 6.48 13.37
CA THR A 6 -32.39 6.23 11.95
C THR A 6 -32.15 4.76 11.70
N ILE A 7 -31.38 4.08 12.54
CA ILE A 7 -31.10 2.64 12.39
C ILE A 7 -32.40 1.84 12.47
N ALA A 8 -33.28 2.15 13.42
CA ALA A 8 -34.59 1.50 13.55
C ALA A 8 -35.48 1.75 12.33
N LEU A 9 -35.55 3.01 11.86
CA LEU A 9 -36.34 3.40 10.70
C LEU A 9 -35.86 2.73 9.41
N VAL A 10 -34.53 2.64 9.22
CA VAL A 10 -33.91 1.92 8.10
C VAL A 10 -34.28 0.44 8.16
N LYS A 11 -34.18 -0.21 9.33
CA LYS A 11 -34.58 -1.61 9.48
C LYS A 11 -36.06 -1.85 9.17
N GLU A 12 -36.93 -0.94 9.57
CA GLU A 12 -38.39 -1.05 9.36
C GLU A 12 -38.78 -0.86 7.89
N ARG A 13 -38.21 0.13 7.22
CA ARG A 13 -38.59 0.49 5.83
C ARG A 13 -37.83 -0.29 4.76
N THR A 14 -36.79 -1.02 5.13
CA THR A 14 -36.03 -1.83 4.16
C THR A 14 -36.83 -3.07 3.79
N ASP A 15 -37.17 -3.18 2.51
CA ASP A 15 -37.63 -4.44 1.94
C ASP A 15 -36.45 -5.42 1.81
N ILE A 16 -36.29 -6.28 2.82
CA ILE A 16 -35.23 -7.29 2.83
C ILE A 16 -35.29 -8.24 1.63
N LEU A 17 -36.49 -8.53 1.10
CA LEU A 17 -36.62 -9.41 -0.04
C LEU A 17 -36.01 -8.78 -1.27
N ALA A 18 -36.35 -7.52 -1.55
CA ALA A 18 -35.81 -6.79 -2.68
C ALA A 18 -34.27 -6.73 -2.64
N ILE A 19 -33.70 -6.39 -1.49
CA ILE A 19 -32.24 -6.32 -1.31
C ILE A 19 -31.57 -7.66 -1.58
N ILE A 20 -32.10 -8.74 -1.02
CA ILE A 20 -31.47 -10.06 -1.13
C ILE A 20 -31.71 -10.66 -2.51
N GLN A 21 -32.86 -10.42 -3.14
CA GLN A 21 -33.21 -11.03 -4.42
C GLN A 21 -32.39 -10.48 -5.59
N GLU A 22 -31.83 -9.27 -5.46
CA GLU A 22 -30.78 -8.76 -6.37
C GLU A 22 -29.52 -9.63 -6.35
N ALA A 23 -29.08 -10.01 -5.14
CA ALA A 23 -27.89 -10.85 -4.95
C ALA A 23 -28.18 -12.36 -5.14
N VAL A 24 -29.43 -12.78 -4.93
CA VAL A 24 -29.87 -14.17 -4.97
C VAL A 24 -31.09 -14.31 -5.89
N PRO A 25 -30.91 -14.26 -7.22
CA PRO A 25 -32.01 -14.39 -8.18
C PRO A 25 -32.74 -15.74 -8.10
N SER A 26 -32.09 -16.75 -7.50
CA SER A 26 -32.65 -18.09 -7.32
C SER A 26 -33.78 -18.17 -6.29
N LEU A 27 -34.03 -17.11 -5.51
CA LEU A 27 -35.09 -17.07 -4.50
C LEU A 27 -36.47 -17.29 -5.12
N LYS A 28 -37.18 -18.30 -4.63
CA LYS A 28 -38.57 -18.62 -5.00
C LYS A 28 -39.45 -18.66 -3.77
N ARG A 29 -40.67 -18.15 -3.90
CA ARG A 29 -41.65 -18.15 -2.81
C ARG A 29 -42.02 -19.59 -2.40
N ARG A 30 -41.93 -19.89 -1.11
CA ARG A 30 -42.42 -21.11 -0.48
C ARG A 30 -43.12 -20.76 0.84
N GLY A 31 -44.46 -20.76 0.79
CA GLY A 31 -45.28 -20.30 1.91
C GLY A 31 -45.07 -18.82 2.20
N ARG A 32 -44.74 -18.49 3.46
CA ARG A 32 -44.46 -17.12 3.92
C ARG A 32 -43.00 -16.70 3.75
N SER A 33 -42.14 -17.59 3.27
CA SER A 33 -40.71 -17.33 3.08
C SER A 33 -40.32 -17.50 1.62
N PHE A 34 -39.13 -17.02 1.28
CA PHE A 34 -38.49 -17.23 -0.01
C PHE A 34 -37.28 -18.13 0.20
N VAL A 35 -37.10 -19.11 -0.67
CA VAL A 35 -36.05 -20.13 -0.56
C VAL A 35 -35.22 -20.16 -1.83
N GLY A 36 -33.91 -20.15 -1.68
CA GLY A 36 -32.94 -20.11 -2.79
C GLY A 36 -31.59 -20.69 -2.38
N LEU A 37 -30.64 -20.67 -3.31
CA LEU A 37 -29.26 -21.04 -3.03
C LEU A 37 -28.61 -19.99 -2.14
N CYS A 38 -27.86 -20.42 -1.13
CA CYS A 38 -27.16 -19.54 -0.23
C CYS A 38 -26.03 -18.77 -0.92
N PRO A 39 -25.96 -17.44 -0.77
CA PRO A 39 -24.86 -16.66 -1.32
C PRO A 39 -23.57 -16.74 -0.48
N PHE A 40 -23.63 -17.32 0.71
CA PHE A 40 -22.52 -17.39 1.66
C PHE A 40 -21.72 -18.69 1.60
N HIS A 41 -22.25 -19.74 0.98
CA HIS A 41 -21.56 -21.01 0.81
C HIS A 41 -22.10 -21.76 -0.40
N LYS A 42 -21.30 -22.68 -0.95
CA LYS A 42 -21.67 -23.44 -2.14
C LYS A 42 -22.58 -24.61 -1.79
N GLU A 43 -23.77 -24.66 -2.39
CA GLU A 43 -24.73 -25.75 -2.23
C GLU A 43 -25.48 -26.06 -3.54
N LYS A 44 -26.13 -27.23 -3.61
CA LYS A 44 -26.94 -27.66 -4.77
C LYS A 44 -28.45 -27.55 -4.53
N THR A 45 -28.87 -27.58 -3.26
CA THR A 45 -30.26 -27.49 -2.82
C THR A 45 -30.42 -26.23 -2.01
N GLY A 46 -31.47 -25.44 -2.26
CA GLY A 46 -31.65 -24.17 -1.56
C GLY A 46 -31.91 -24.36 -0.07
N SER A 47 -30.96 -23.91 0.77
CA SER A 47 -31.10 -23.87 2.23
C SER A 47 -31.23 -22.43 2.77
N PHE A 48 -31.20 -21.44 1.87
CA PHE A 48 -31.25 -20.03 2.22
C PHE A 48 -32.69 -19.54 2.25
N HIS A 49 -33.17 -19.18 3.44
CA HIS A 49 -34.52 -18.70 3.68
C HIS A 49 -34.52 -17.20 3.96
N VAL A 50 -35.40 -16.47 3.30
CA VAL A 50 -35.71 -15.07 3.57
C VAL A 50 -37.14 -14.97 4.05
N ASN A 51 -37.36 -14.32 5.18
CA ASN A 51 -38.69 -14.04 5.72
C ASN A 51 -38.94 -12.52 5.65
N PRO A 52 -39.69 -12.03 4.64
CA PRO A 52 -39.95 -10.60 4.47
C PRO A 52 -40.79 -10.05 5.64
N ASP A 53 -41.81 -10.79 6.08
CA ASP A 53 -42.70 -10.40 7.18
C ASP A 53 -41.93 -10.13 8.49
N ARG A 54 -40.86 -10.88 8.74
CA ARG A 54 -40.05 -10.78 9.95
C ARG A 54 -38.72 -10.03 9.74
N GLY A 55 -38.43 -9.55 8.53
CA GLY A 55 -37.25 -8.74 8.24
C GLY A 55 -35.90 -9.45 8.43
N PHE A 56 -35.83 -10.78 8.30
CA PHE A 56 -34.57 -11.52 8.48
C PHE A 56 -34.36 -12.63 7.45
N PHE A 57 -33.11 -13.03 7.27
CA PHE A 57 -32.70 -14.23 6.54
C PHE A 57 -32.04 -15.24 7.48
N HIS A 58 -32.10 -16.52 7.10
CA HIS A 58 -31.38 -17.60 7.76
C HIS A 58 -31.03 -18.69 6.75
N CYS A 59 -29.77 -19.13 6.75
CA CYS A 59 -29.31 -20.29 6.00
C CYS A 59 -29.27 -21.52 6.90
N PHE A 60 -30.02 -22.56 6.55
CA PHE A 60 -29.99 -23.83 7.29
C PHE A 60 -28.74 -24.67 7.00
N GLY A 61 -28.01 -24.40 5.91
CA GLY A 61 -26.72 -25.03 5.60
C GLY A 61 -25.56 -24.46 6.43
N CYS A 62 -25.20 -23.19 6.20
CA CYS A 62 -24.05 -22.55 6.86
C CYS A 62 -24.37 -21.81 8.16
N LYS A 63 -25.63 -21.78 8.61
CA LYS A 63 -26.11 -21.10 9.84
C LYS A 63 -26.03 -19.57 9.82
N GLU A 64 -25.63 -18.97 8.71
CA GLU A 64 -25.62 -17.52 8.55
C GLU A 64 -27.04 -16.96 8.65
N SER A 65 -27.22 -15.93 9.48
CA SER A 65 -28.50 -15.27 9.68
C SER A 65 -28.32 -13.77 9.99
N GLY A 66 -29.39 -13.01 9.81
CA GLY A 66 -29.42 -11.59 10.15
C GLY A 66 -30.48 -10.78 9.42
N SER A 67 -30.46 -9.47 9.64
CA SER A 67 -31.26 -8.46 8.95
C SER A 67 -30.67 -8.08 7.58
N ALA A 68 -31.34 -7.18 6.85
CA ALA A 68 -30.79 -6.61 5.62
C ALA A 68 -29.43 -5.91 5.82
N ILE A 69 -29.22 -5.27 6.99
CA ILE A 69 -27.93 -4.66 7.35
C ILE A 69 -26.86 -5.74 7.46
N ASP A 70 -27.16 -6.81 8.19
CA ASP A 70 -26.24 -7.94 8.35
C ASP A 70 -25.95 -8.61 7.01
N PHE A 71 -26.94 -8.66 6.12
CA PHE A 71 -26.75 -9.15 4.75
C PHE A 71 -25.73 -8.29 4.00
N LEU A 72 -25.86 -6.95 3.98
CA LEU A 72 -24.88 -6.09 3.30
C LEU A 72 -23.48 -6.16 3.93
N ILE A 73 -23.39 -6.26 5.26
CA ILE A 73 -22.10 -6.44 5.94
C ILE A 73 -21.46 -7.76 5.51
N LYS A 74 -22.24 -8.85 5.55
CA LYS A 74 -21.74 -10.19 5.28
C LYS A 74 -21.60 -10.51 3.80
N HIS A 75 -22.36 -9.87 2.91
CA HIS A 75 -22.43 -10.16 1.46
C HIS A 75 -21.77 -9.07 0.61
N GLU A 76 -21.98 -7.79 0.90
CA GLU A 76 -21.29 -6.69 0.21
C GLU A 76 -19.99 -6.31 0.92
N GLY A 77 -19.74 -6.90 2.08
CA GLY A 77 -18.57 -6.64 2.89
C GLY A 77 -18.63 -5.33 3.64
N TYR A 78 -19.75 -4.60 3.64
CA TYR A 78 -19.85 -3.25 4.21
C TYR A 78 -19.50 -3.19 5.71
N THR A 79 -18.99 -2.06 6.17
CA THR A 79 -19.01 -1.75 7.61
C THR A 79 -20.44 -1.49 8.07
N PHE A 80 -20.74 -1.62 9.37
CA PHE A 80 -22.09 -1.35 9.86
C PHE A 80 -22.62 0.04 9.47
N PRO A 81 -21.85 1.14 9.60
CA PRO A 81 -22.30 2.45 9.13
C PRO A 81 -22.49 2.53 7.60
N GLU A 82 -21.67 1.84 6.81
CA GLU A 82 -21.85 1.77 5.35
C GLU A 82 -23.16 1.06 4.98
N ALA A 83 -23.45 -0.07 5.63
CA ALA A 83 -24.69 -0.82 5.43
C ALA A 83 -25.94 -0.03 5.78
N VAL A 84 -25.94 0.68 6.90
CA VAL A 84 -27.07 1.54 7.28
C VAL A 84 -27.26 2.67 6.26
N ARG A 85 -26.19 3.33 5.82
CA ARG A 85 -26.27 4.42 4.82
C ARG A 85 -26.78 3.94 3.46
N ALA A 86 -26.29 2.80 2.98
CA ALA A 86 -26.70 2.25 1.69
C ALA A 86 -28.20 1.87 1.67
N LEU A 87 -28.71 1.30 2.77
CA LEU A 87 -30.13 0.99 2.90
C LEU A 87 -30.99 2.25 3.07
N ALA A 88 -30.50 3.24 3.81
CA ALA A 88 -31.18 4.51 3.98
C ALA A 88 -31.36 5.24 2.64
N GLU A 89 -30.32 5.29 1.81
CA GLU A 89 -30.38 5.88 0.48
C GLU A 89 -31.44 5.18 -0.40
N ARG A 90 -31.44 3.85 -0.42
CA ARG A 90 -32.45 3.06 -1.15
C ARG A 90 -33.88 3.27 -0.67
N ALA A 91 -34.06 3.43 0.64
CA ALA A 91 -35.35 3.65 1.25
C ALA A 91 -35.79 5.13 1.25
N GLY A 92 -34.97 6.04 0.68
CA GLY A 92 -35.24 7.48 0.70
C GLY A 92 -35.25 8.08 2.11
N ILE A 93 -34.50 7.50 3.04
CA ILE A 93 -34.40 7.92 4.44
C ILE A 93 -33.18 8.82 4.59
N ALA A 94 -33.39 10.06 5.06
CA ALA A 94 -32.30 10.91 5.48
C ALA A 94 -31.64 10.30 6.73
N VAL A 95 -30.34 10.01 6.64
CA VAL A 95 -29.59 9.45 7.78
C VAL A 95 -29.34 10.57 8.78
N GLU A 96 -30.11 10.62 9.87
CA GLU A 96 -29.80 11.54 10.97
C GLU A 96 -28.63 10.94 11.77
N GLU A 97 -27.49 11.61 11.76
CA GLU A 97 -26.43 11.37 12.74
C GLU A 97 -26.79 12.10 14.04
N SER A 98 -26.45 11.52 15.20
CA SER A 98 -26.77 12.05 16.53
C SER A 98 -26.60 13.58 16.59
N LYS A 99 -27.71 14.29 16.81
CA LYS A 99 -27.83 15.75 16.71
C LYS A 99 -26.94 16.45 17.73
N ASP A 100 -25.86 17.04 17.23
CA ASP A 100 -25.40 18.34 17.72
C ASP A 100 -25.48 19.35 16.56
N SER A 101 -26.57 20.12 16.60
CA SER A 101 -26.81 21.42 15.95
C SER A 101 -26.99 21.53 14.42
N SER A 102 -27.97 22.36 14.08
CA SER A 102 -28.51 22.75 12.78
C SER A 102 -27.60 23.68 11.95
N ALA A 103 -26.33 23.32 11.81
CA ALA A 103 -25.44 23.85 10.77
C ALA A 103 -25.02 22.67 9.87
N PHE A 104 -24.71 22.90 8.60
CA PHE A 104 -23.98 21.88 7.81
C PHE A 104 -22.76 21.46 8.63
N THR A 105 -22.78 20.24 9.16
CA THR A 105 -21.75 19.80 10.09
C THR A 105 -20.43 19.69 9.32
N GLU A 106 -19.31 19.83 10.02
CA GLU A 106 -17.98 19.62 9.40
C GLU A 106 -17.90 18.22 8.74
N SER A 107 -18.63 17.24 9.28
CA SER A 107 -18.75 15.90 8.71
C SER A 107 -19.48 15.88 7.36
N ASP A 108 -20.56 16.64 7.19
CA ASP A 108 -21.30 16.73 5.93
C ASP A 108 -20.46 17.40 4.83
N ARG A 109 -19.68 18.43 5.20
CA ARG A 109 -18.74 19.10 4.29
C ARG A 109 -17.64 18.14 3.83
N GLN A 110 -17.07 17.37 4.76
CA GLN A 110 -16.06 16.37 4.45
C GLN A 110 -16.60 15.25 3.56
N LYS A 111 -17.84 14.79 3.81
CA LYS A 111 -18.51 13.80 2.96
C LYS A 111 -18.69 14.33 1.53
N LYS A 112 -19.28 15.52 1.39
CA LYS A 112 -19.48 16.15 0.07
C LYS A 112 -18.17 16.35 -0.68
N ALA A 113 -17.12 16.79 0.02
CA ALA A 113 -15.78 16.92 -0.56
C ALA A 113 -15.25 15.56 -1.05
N ARG A 114 -15.42 14.48 -0.28
CA ARG A 114 -15.04 13.12 -0.73
C ARG A 114 -15.85 12.64 -1.92
N ASP A 115 -17.16 12.89 -1.93
CA ASP A 115 -18.04 12.50 -3.04
C ASP A 115 -17.64 13.20 -4.35
N GLU A 116 -17.21 14.46 -4.28
CA GLU A 116 -16.61 15.17 -5.41
C GLU A 116 -15.35 14.47 -5.93
N LEU A 117 -14.43 14.07 -5.03
CA LEU A 117 -13.21 13.35 -5.42
C LEU A 117 -13.50 12.01 -6.11
N TYR A 118 -14.50 11.25 -5.63
CA TYR A 118 -14.94 10.02 -6.30
C TYR A 118 -15.50 10.30 -7.69
N ALA A 119 -16.31 11.35 -7.85
CA ALA A 119 -16.86 11.75 -9.15
C ALA A 119 -15.77 12.14 -10.15
N VAL A 120 -14.73 12.86 -9.70
CA VAL A 120 -13.59 13.24 -10.54
C VAL A 120 -12.84 12.01 -11.07
N ASN A 121 -12.55 11.04 -10.19
CA ASN A 121 -11.94 9.77 -10.63
C ASN A 121 -12.85 8.99 -11.58
N ALA A 122 -14.16 8.95 -11.33
CA ALA A 122 -15.11 8.26 -12.20
C ALA A 122 -15.12 8.86 -13.61
N LEU A 123 -15.07 10.20 -13.73
CA LEU A 123 -14.97 10.92 -15.00
C LEU A 123 -13.65 10.62 -15.73
N ALA A 124 -12.53 10.58 -15.02
CA ALA A 124 -11.23 10.25 -15.62
C ALA A 124 -11.18 8.83 -16.19
N ALA A 125 -11.75 7.86 -15.46
CA ALA A 125 -11.89 6.50 -15.97
C ALA A 125 -12.76 6.47 -17.25
N THR A 126 -13.88 7.20 -17.27
CA THR A 126 -14.76 7.29 -18.46
C THR A 126 -14.03 7.88 -19.65
N PHE A 127 -13.23 8.93 -19.42
CA PHE A 127 -12.39 9.53 -20.45
C PHE A 127 -11.43 8.51 -21.04
N TRP A 128 -10.67 7.79 -20.22
CA TRP A 128 -9.68 6.82 -20.70
C TRP A 128 -10.30 5.56 -21.34
N GLU A 129 -11.45 5.09 -20.87
CA GLU A 129 -12.23 4.03 -21.55
C GLU A 129 -12.63 4.46 -22.97
N GLU A 130 -13.05 5.72 -23.13
CA GLU A 130 -13.37 6.29 -24.44
C GLU A 130 -12.12 6.45 -25.33
N GLN A 131 -11.00 6.89 -24.76
CA GLN A 131 -9.73 6.95 -25.50
C GLN A 131 -9.29 5.57 -25.99
N LEU A 132 -9.46 4.51 -25.19
CA LEU A 132 -9.15 3.14 -25.61
C LEU A 132 -10.04 2.69 -26.77
N ARG A 133 -11.25 3.23 -26.90
CA ARG A 133 -12.20 2.92 -27.97
C ARG A 133 -11.94 3.73 -29.25
N LYS A 134 -11.54 5.00 -29.14
CA LYS A 134 -11.58 5.93 -30.29
C LYS A 134 -10.26 6.58 -30.66
N HIS A 135 -9.29 6.68 -29.76
CA HIS A 135 -8.08 7.43 -30.02
C HIS A 135 -7.24 6.77 -31.13
N GLU A 136 -6.60 7.56 -32.00
CA GLU A 136 -5.81 7.06 -33.13
C GLU A 136 -4.68 6.11 -32.69
N HIS A 137 -3.96 6.47 -31.62
CA HIS A 137 -2.90 5.66 -31.02
C HIS A 137 -3.39 4.56 -30.04
N ARG A 138 -4.68 4.19 -30.05
CA ARG A 138 -5.20 3.11 -29.20
C ARG A 138 -4.53 1.76 -29.48
N SER A 139 -4.02 1.54 -30.69
CA SER A 139 -3.35 0.29 -31.10
C SER A 139 -2.23 -0.12 -30.14
N TYR A 140 -1.45 0.82 -29.63
CA TYR A 140 -0.39 0.55 -28.64
C TYR A 140 -0.92 -0.09 -27.35
N ALA A 141 -2.10 0.35 -26.88
CA ALA A 141 -2.74 -0.22 -25.72
C ALA A 141 -3.36 -1.59 -26.03
N LEU A 142 -3.93 -1.76 -27.22
CA LEU A 142 -4.47 -3.03 -27.69
C LEU A 142 -3.37 -4.08 -27.89
N ASP A 143 -2.22 -3.70 -28.42
CA ASP A 143 -1.07 -4.58 -28.61
C ASP A 143 -0.52 -5.06 -27.26
N GLU A 144 -0.51 -4.18 -26.24
CA GLU A 144 -0.11 -4.57 -24.89
C GLU A 144 -1.11 -5.54 -24.24
N LEU A 145 -2.42 -5.39 -24.49
CA LEU A 145 -3.44 -6.36 -24.10
C LEU A 145 -3.29 -7.69 -24.86
N ALA A 146 -3.03 -7.63 -26.16
CA ALA A 146 -2.90 -8.80 -27.04
C ALA A 146 -1.72 -9.70 -26.64
N LYS A 147 -0.62 -9.14 -26.11
CA LYS A 147 0.48 -9.93 -25.50
C LYS A 147 0.02 -10.86 -24.38
N ARG A 148 -1.14 -10.56 -23.78
CA ARG A 148 -1.76 -11.31 -22.68
C ARG A 148 -3.02 -12.07 -23.16
N ASP A 149 -3.19 -12.21 -24.48
CA ASP A 149 -4.35 -12.87 -25.10
C ASP A 149 -5.68 -12.25 -24.60
N LEU A 150 -5.68 -10.92 -24.44
CA LEU A 150 -6.84 -10.10 -24.11
C LEU A 150 -7.20 -9.21 -25.29
N SER A 151 -8.50 -9.10 -25.60
CA SER A 151 -8.98 -8.15 -26.60
C SER A 151 -10.37 -7.60 -26.26
N PRO A 152 -10.73 -6.38 -26.72
CA PRO A 152 -12.07 -5.83 -26.54
C PRO A 152 -13.19 -6.70 -27.13
N GLU A 153 -12.91 -7.49 -28.16
CA GLU A 153 -13.88 -8.35 -28.83
C GLU A 153 -14.16 -9.62 -28.02
N LYS A 154 -13.13 -10.19 -27.39
CA LYS A 154 -13.21 -11.45 -26.62
C LYS A 154 -13.54 -11.21 -25.15
N ASP A 155 -13.01 -10.15 -24.56
CA ASP A 155 -12.96 -9.93 -23.10
C ASP A 155 -13.66 -8.64 -22.68
N ALA A 156 -14.62 -8.15 -23.47
CA ALA A 156 -15.34 -6.89 -23.24
C ALA A 156 -15.84 -6.73 -21.79
N ASP A 157 -16.48 -7.76 -21.24
CA ASP A 157 -17.05 -7.74 -19.89
C ASP A 157 -15.98 -7.53 -18.82
N VAL A 158 -14.84 -8.21 -18.94
CA VAL A 158 -13.74 -8.10 -17.97
C VAL A 158 -13.02 -6.77 -18.12
N LEU A 159 -12.72 -6.34 -19.35
CA LEU A 159 -12.10 -5.05 -19.59
C LEU A 159 -12.98 -3.90 -19.08
N GLN A 160 -14.30 -3.99 -19.24
CA GLN A 160 -15.26 -3.03 -18.70
C GLN A 160 -15.37 -3.10 -17.17
N ALA A 161 -15.41 -4.31 -16.60
CA ALA A 161 -15.48 -4.49 -15.15
C ALA A 161 -14.26 -3.91 -14.42
N PHE A 162 -13.08 -3.96 -15.04
CA PHE A 162 -11.84 -3.35 -14.53
C PHE A 162 -11.62 -1.90 -15.01
N ARG A 163 -12.56 -1.36 -15.79
CA ARG A 163 -12.51 -0.02 -16.41
C ARG A 163 -11.17 0.26 -17.09
N ILE A 164 -10.74 -0.68 -17.93
CA ILE A 164 -9.48 -0.60 -18.66
C ILE A 164 -9.58 0.53 -19.68
N GLY A 165 -8.57 1.40 -19.70
CA GLY A 165 -8.56 2.59 -20.56
C GLY A 165 -7.18 2.87 -21.15
N TYR A 166 -7.10 3.91 -21.97
CA TYR A 166 -5.86 4.39 -22.56
C TYR A 166 -5.65 5.86 -22.19
N ALA A 167 -4.50 6.19 -21.60
CA ALA A 167 -4.06 7.56 -21.41
C ALA A 167 -3.24 8.01 -22.63
N PRO A 168 -3.71 8.98 -23.44
CA PRO A 168 -2.98 9.49 -24.59
C PRO A 168 -1.61 10.09 -24.23
N SER A 169 -0.76 10.31 -25.22
CA SER A 169 0.58 10.90 -25.03
C SER A 169 0.56 12.43 -24.82
N GLY A 170 -0.56 13.09 -25.12
CA GLY A 170 -0.74 14.52 -24.96
C GLY A 170 -0.51 15.02 -23.52
N TRP A 171 -0.20 16.31 -23.38
CA TRP A 171 0.18 16.89 -22.09
C TRP A 171 -0.98 17.21 -21.16
N ASP A 172 -2.17 17.49 -21.70
CA ASP A 172 -3.27 18.09 -20.94
C ASP A 172 -4.67 17.64 -21.44
N GLY A 173 -4.75 16.51 -22.14
CA GLY A 173 -6.02 16.01 -22.71
C GLY A 173 -7.07 15.70 -21.64
N LEU A 174 -6.66 15.06 -20.54
CA LEU A 174 -7.54 14.84 -19.39
C LEU A 174 -7.85 16.16 -18.68
N ALA A 175 -6.86 17.05 -18.50
CA ALA A 175 -7.09 18.35 -17.89
C ALA A 175 -8.14 19.19 -18.63
N GLN A 176 -8.08 19.22 -19.96
CA GLN A 176 -9.06 19.91 -20.81
C GLN A 176 -10.44 19.25 -20.71
N PHE A 177 -10.51 17.92 -20.74
CA PHE A 177 -11.76 17.18 -20.57
C PHE A 177 -12.43 17.48 -19.22
N LEU A 178 -11.68 17.37 -18.12
CA LEU A 178 -12.20 17.63 -16.77
C LEU A 178 -12.66 19.09 -16.62
N LYS A 179 -11.91 20.05 -17.16
CA LYS A 179 -12.33 21.46 -17.19
C LYS A 179 -13.65 21.64 -17.94
N ALA A 180 -13.85 20.96 -19.07
CA ALA A 180 -15.10 21.00 -19.82
C ALA A 180 -16.29 20.37 -19.05
N GLN A 181 -16.01 19.43 -18.15
CA GLN A 181 -17.00 18.84 -17.23
C GLN A 181 -17.24 19.71 -15.97
N GLY A 182 -16.64 20.90 -15.88
CA GLY A 182 -16.78 21.79 -14.72
C GLY A 182 -16.00 21.36 -13.48
N VAL A 183 -15.06 20.41 -13.62
CA VAL A 183 -14.22 19.94 -12.51
C VAL A 183 -13.15 20.97 -12.20
N SER A 184 -12.98 21.27 -10.90
CA SER A 184 -11.87 22.11 -10.42
C SER A 184 -10.51 21.41 -10.63
N PRO A 185 -9.50 22.08 -11.21
CA PRO A 185 -8.16 21.51 -11.35
C PRO A 185 -7.54 21.05 -10.03
N SER A 186 -7.83 21.75 -8.92
CA SER A 186 -7.35 21.39 -7.59
C SER A 186 -7.95 20.06 -7.08
N ALA A 187 -9.21 19.78 -7.40
CA ALA A 187 -9.83 18.49 -7.06
C ALA A 187 -9.14 17.34 -7.82
N ALA A 188 -8.86 17.54 -9.11
CA ALA A 188 -8.15 16.56 -9.95
C ALA A 188 -6.66 16.39 -9.55
N GLU A 189 -6.01 17.46 -9.08
CA GLU A 189 -4.69 17.39 -8.46
C GLU A 189 -4.72 16.57 -7.16
N THR A 190 -5.73 16.78 -6.30
CA THR A 190 -5.88 16.11 -4.99
C THR A 190 -5.96 14.59 -5.12
N VAL A 191 -6.66 14.07 -6.13
CA VAL A 191 -6.70 12.63 -6.44
C VAL A 191 -5.55 12.15 -7.32
N GLY A 192 -4.60 13.03 -7.62
CA GLY A 192 -3.39 12.70 -8.35
C GLY A 192 -3.60 12.46 -9.84
N LEU A 193 -4.63 13.03 -10.47
CA LEU A 193 -4.80 12.97 -11.92
C LEU A 193 -3.98 14.04 -12.64
N LEU A 194 -3.90 15.24 -12.05
CA LEU A 194 -3.17 16.38 -12.61
C LEU A 194 -1.93 16.73 -11.78
N VAL A 195 -0.94 17.31 -12.43
CA VAL A 195 0.28 17.85 -11.80
C VAL A 195 0.36 19.34 -12.13
N PRO A 196 0.57 20.23 -11.14
CA PRO A 196 0.78 21.64 -11.41
C PRO A 196 2.09 21.84 -12.20
N ARG A 197 2.10 22.81 -13.12
CA ARG A 197 3.33 23.16 -13.84
C ARG A 197 4.30 23.84 -12.89
N SER A 198 5.59 23.48 -13.00
CA SER A 198 6.66 24.12 -12.22
C SER A 198 6.98 25.56 -12.68
N SER A 199 6.55 25.92 -13.90
CA SER A 199 6.65 27.29 -14.43
C SER A 199 5.38 27.65 -15.21
N GLY A 200 4.87 28.86 -15.00
CA GLY A 200 3.60 29.34 -15.55
C GLY A 200 2.37 28.85 -14.79
N SER A 201 1.18 29.21 -15.28
CA SER A 201 -0.09 28.76 -14.73
C SER A 201 -0.59 27.48 -15.42
N GLY A 202 -1.34 26.66 -14.69
CA GLY A 202 -2.03 25.50 -15.22
C GLY A 202 -1.42 24.16 -14.84
N TYR A 203 -1.97 23.11 -15.44
CA TYR A 203 -1.78 21.72 -15.06
C TYR A 203 -1.37 20.88 -16.28
N TYR A 204 -0.83 19.69 -16.02
CA TYR A 204 -0.64 18.66 -17.03
C TYR A 204 -1.05 17.28 -16.49
N ASP A 205 -1.36 16.37 -17.39
CA ASP A 205 -1.84 15.02 -17.09
C ASP A 205 -0.71 14.18 -16.48
N ARG A 206 -0.97 13.51 -15.35
CA ARG A 206 0.04 12.63 -14.72
C ARG A 206 0.30 11.37 -15.53
N PHE A 207 -0.77 10.74 -15.98
CA PHE A 207 -0.69 9.53 -16.79
C PHE A 207 -0.69 9.92 -18.26
N ARG A 208 0.37 9.54 -18.96
CA ARG A 208 0.55 9.82 -20.39
C ARG A 208 1.13 8.61 -21.08
N HIS A 209 0.57 8.27 -22.23
CA HIS A 209 0.94 7.12 -23.05
C HIS A 209 1.00 5.80 -22.26
N ARG A 210 -0.12 5.47 -21.60
CA ARG A 210 -0.23 4.32 -20.70
C ARG A 210 -1.53 3.55 -20.90
N LEU A 211 -1.46 2.22 -20.73
CA LEU A 211 -2.65 1.40 -20.48
C LEU A 211 -3.06 1.62 -19.02
N MET A 212 -4.32 1.98 -18.82
CA MET A 212 -4.88 2.42 -17.54
C MET A 212 -5.73 1.34 -16.91
N PHE A 213 -5.53 1.12 -15.62
CA PHE A 213 -6.27 0.21 -14.76
C PHE A 213 -6.92 1.02 -13.64
N ALA A 214 -8.24 0.99 -13.52
CA ALA A 214 -8.92 1.65 -12.42
C ALA A 214 -8.82 0.81 -11.14
N VAL A 215 -8.42 1.44 -10.05
CA VAL A 215 -8.46 0.85 -8.71
C VAL A 215 -9.79 1.21 -8.09
N MET A 216 -10.55 0.21 -7.67
CA MET A 216 -11.87 0.37 -7.06
C MET A 216 -11.85 -0.09 -5.61
N ASP A 217 -12.57 0.63 -4.75
CA ASP A 217 -12.89 0.15 -3.42
C ASP A 217 -13.93 -0.99 -3.47
N PRO A 218 -14.23 -1.69 -2.36
CA PRO A 218 -15.21 -2.78 -2.38
C PRO A 218 -16.59 -2.39 -2.91
N GLN A 219 -16.98 -1.11 -2.78
CA GLN A 219 -18.25 -0.56 -3.26
C GLN A 219 -18.25 -0.30 -4.78
N GLY A 220 -17.10 -0.34 -5.44
CA GLY A 220 -16.96 -0.10 -6.88
C GLY A 220 -16.70 1.35 -7.24
N ARG A 221 -16.43 2.20 -6.26
CA ARG A 221 -16.02 3.59 -6.52
C ARG A 221 -14.58 3.60 -6.98
N VAL A 222 -14.28 4.36 -8.03
CA VAL A 222 -12.90 4.50 -8.51
C VAL A 222 -12.14 5.42 -7.56
N VAL A 223 -11.09 4.87 -6.93
CA VAL A 223 -10.32 5.57 -5.89
C VAL A 223 -8.93 5.98 -6.36
N ALA A 224 -8.37 5.27 -7.34
CA ALA A 224 -7.05 5.51 -7.87
C ALA A 224 -6.88 4.83 -9.23
N PHE A 225 -5.70 4.98 -9.81
CA PHE A 225 -5.32 4.36 -11.07
C PHE A 225 -3.93 3.77 -11.00
N SER A 226 -3.71 2.75 -11.82
CA SER A 226 -2.38 2.26 -12.18
C SER A 226 -2.21 2.36 -13.70
N GLY A 227 -1.05 2.84 -14.13
CA GLY A 227 -0.75 3.07 -15.54
C GLY A 227 0.50 2.32 -15.98
N ARG A 228 0.34 1.39 -16.92
CA ARG A 228 1.42 0.63 -17.57
C ARG A 228 1.95 1.42 -18.76
N ALA A 229 3.26 1.71 -18.76
CA ALA A 229 3.93 2.31 -19.90
C ALA A 229 3.79 1.41 -21.13
N LEU A 230 3.51 2.03 -22.28
CA LEU A 230 3.40 1.38 -23.57
C LEU A 230 4.72 1.48 -24.35
N ALA A 231 4.80 0.76 -25.47
CA ALA A 231 5.92 0.88 -26.40
C ALA A 231 6.01 2.31 -26.95
N ASP A 232 7.23 2.78 -27.23
CA ASP A 232 7.44 4.15 -27.70
C ASP A 232 6.66 4.44 -28.98
N LEU A 233 6.08 5.64 -29.04
CA LEU A 233 5.50 6.16 -30.28
C LEU A 233 6.60 6.33 -31.33
N PRO A 234 6.28 6.21 -32.63
CA PRO A 234 7.24 6.47 -33.69
C PRO A 234 7.69 7.93 -33.57
N ALA A 235 8.97 8.20 -33.78
CA ALA A 235 9.41 9.58 -33.96
C ALA A 235 8.73 10.10 -35.22
N GLU A 236 7.79 11.03 -35.10
CA GLU A 236 7.26 11.68 -36.30
C GLU A 236 8.41 12.37 -37.04
N PRO A 237 8.52 12.22 -38.37
CA PRO A 237 9.40 13.06 -39.15
C PRO A 237 8.91 14.50 -38.95
N ALA A 238 9.75 15.35 -38.36
CA ALA A 238 9.43 16.75 -38.12
C ALA A 238 8.91 17.38 -39.44
N PRO A 239 7.67 17.91 -39.48
CA PRO A 239 7.21 18.69 -40.61
C PRO A 239 8.15 19.88 -40.79
N GLN A 240 8.65 20.09 -42.01
CA GLN A 240 9.71 21.07 -42.27
C GLN A 240 9.32 22.53 -42.03
N GLU A 241 8.06 22.88 -41.82
CA GLU A 241 7.69 24.28 -41.58
C GLU A 241 6.59 24.40 -40.52
N GLN A 242 6.86 25.29 -39.56
CA GLN A 242 5.92 25.83 -38.56
C GLN A 242 5.35 24.85 -37.51
N VAL A 243 6.22 24.33 -36.64
CA VAL A 243 5.76 23.70 -35.40
C VAL A 243 5.73 24.72 -34.26
N SER A 244 4.50 25.10 -33.86
CA SER A 244 4.21 25.59 -32.52
C SER A 244 4.89 24.67 -31.50
N ARG A 245 5.66 25.25 -30.57
CA ARG A 245 6.49 24.58 -29.53
C ARG A 245 5.77 23.54 -28.63
N SER A 246 4.51 23.22 -28.89
CA SER A 246 3.66 22.32 -28.10
C SER A 246 3.58 20.87 -28.61
N ALA A 247 3.93 20.58 -29.88
CA ALA A 247 3.72 19.24 -30.46
C ALA A 247 4.94 18.27 -30.40
N LEU A 248 6.14 18.77 -30.12
CA LEU A 248 7.38 17.96 -30.11
C LEU A 248 8.01 17.95 -28.72
N ARG A 249 7.64 16.98 -27.86
CA ARG A 249 8.46 16.50 -26.73
C ARG A 249 7.81 15.26 -26.06
N TYR A 250 7.81 14.13 -26.77
CA TYR A 250 8.10 12.85 -26.11
C TYR A 250 9.62 12.63 -26.12
N ILE A 251 10.34 13.62 -25.60
CA ILE A 251 11.75 13.49 -25.27
C ILE A 251 11.76 13.64 -23.75
N ALA A 252 11.81 12.51 -23.05
CA ALA A 252 12.24 12.51 -21.66
C ALA A 252 13.47 13.43 -21.55
N PRO A 253 13.54 14.33 -20.56
CA PRO A 253 14.78 15.07 -20.31
C PRO A 253 15.96 14.10 -20.41
N LYS A 254 17.02 14.45 -21.16
CA LYS A 254 18.16 13.56 -21.45
C LYS A 254 18.82 12.95 -20.19
N ASP A 255 18.47 13.44 -19.00
CA ASP A 255 19.00 13.04 -17.70
C ASP A 255 18.05 12.14 -16.87
N THR A 256 16.86 11.74 -17.34
CA THR A 256 15.86 11.05 -16.50
C THR A 256 15.52 9.60 -16.91
N GLY A 257 16.43 8.89 -17.60
CA GLY A 257 16.25 7.46 -17.90
C GLY A 257 14.96 7.08 -18.65
N PRO A 258 14.70 5.79 -18.90
CA PRO A 258 13.44 5.33 -19.46
C PRO A 258 12.29 5.53 -18.44
N PRO A 259 11.06 5.86 -18.91
CA PRO A 259 9.92 6.02 -18.01
C PRO A 259 9.63 4.72 -17.25
N PRO A 260 9.20 4.77 -15.97
CA PRO A 260 8.93 3.58 -15.19
C PRO A 260 7.80 2.75 -15.81
N LYS A 261 8.00 1.42 -15.84
CA LYS A 261 7.08 0.42 -16.41
C LYS A 261 5.66 0.58 -15.84
N TYR A 262 5.54 0.82 -14.54
CA TYR A 262 4.26 1.14 -13.89
C TYR A 262 4.38 2.41 -13.06
N ILE A 263 3.30 3.19 -13.02
CA ILE A 263 3.07 4.24 -12.03
C ILE A 263 1.67 4.07 -11.43
N ASN A 264 1.51 4.41 -10.17
CA ASN A 264 0.21 4.41 -9.50
C ASN A 264 -0.15 5.84 -9.08
N SER A 265 -1.44 6.10 -8.86
CA SER A 265 -1.88 7.33 -8.20
C SER A 265 -1.14 7.50 -6.87
N PRO A 266 -0.79 8.75 -6.49
CA PRO A 266 -0.30 9.05 -5.15
C PRO A 266 -1.40 8.81 -4.10
N GLU A 267 -1.00 8.85 -2.82
CA GLU A 267 -1.94 8.89 -1.69
C GLU A 267 -2.90 10.08 -1.81
N SER A 268 -4.16 9.90 -1.44
CA SER A 268 -5.19 10.94 -1.46
C SER A 268 -6.24 10.73 -0.36
N PRO A 269 -7.13 11.69 -0.09
CA PRO A 269 -8.19 11.53 0.92
C PRO A 269 -9.14 10.33 0.68
N ILE A 270 -9.18 9.80 -0.54
CA ILE A 270 -10.03 8.65 -0.91
C ILE A 270 -9.25 7.39 -1.27
N TYR A 271 -7.91 7.44 -1.25
CA TYR A 271 -7.06 6.30 -1.60
C TYR A 271 -5.79 6.24 -0.75
N THR A 272 -5.64 5.11 -0.07
CA THR A 272 -4.40 4.69 0.55
C THR A 272 -3.93 3.38 -0.03
N LYS A 273 -2.73 3.39 -0.65
CA LYS A 273 -2.18 2.24 -1.38
C LYS A 273 -2.10 0.99 -0.49
N GLY A 274 -1.62 1.17 0.74
CA GLY A 274 -1.50 0.11 1.73
C GLY A 274 -2.83 -0.37 2.33
N GLN A 275 -3.98 0.19 1.94
CA GLN A 275 -5.31 -0.23 2.43
C GLN A 275 -6.17 -0.85 1.32
N MET A 276 -5.67 -0.87 0.08
CA MET A 276 -6.43 -1.30 -1.09
C MET A 276 -5.74 -2.46 -1.80
N LEU A 277 -6.56 -3.29 -2.44
CA LEU A 277 -6.12 -4.37 -3.31
C LEU A 277 -6.74 -4.16 -4.69
N PHE A 278 -5.95 -4.36 -5.73
CA PHE A 278 -6.45 -4.31 -7.08
C PHE A 278 -7.42 -5.48 -7.32
N GLY A 279 -8.55 -5.22 -7.99
CA GLY A 279 -9.56 -6.24 -8.28
C GLY A 279 -10.48 -6.62 -7.13
N ILE A 280 -10.38 -5.98 -5.94
CA ILE A 280 -11.19 -6.38 -4.78
C ILE A 280 -12.70 -6.25 -5.04
N HIS A 281 -13.12 -5.19 -5.73
CA HIS A 281 -14.52 -5.01 -6.11
C HIS A 281 -15.02 -6.17 -6.96
N GLN A 282 -14.26 -6.52 -8.00
CA GLN A 282 -14.59 -7.56 -8.97
C GLN A 282 -14.59 -8.94 -8.30
N ALA A 283 -13.62 -9.19 -7.41
CA ALA A 283 -13.39 -10.50 -6.82
C ALA A 283 -14.24 -10.80 -5.57
N ARG A 284 -14.79 -9.79 -4.88
CA ARG A 284 -15.35 -9.96 -3.52
C ARG A 284 -16.38 -11.09 -3.38
N HIS A 285 -17.26 -11.28 -4.37
CA HIS A 285 -18.26 -12.34 -4.33
C HIS A 285 -17.63 -13.71 -4.55
N ALA A 286 -16.72 -13.85 -5.53
CA ALA A 286 -16.03 -15.10 -5.81
C ALA A 286 -15.09 -15.51 -4.66
N VAL A 287 -14.35 -14.55 -4.08
CA VAL A 287 -13.52 -14.75 -2.87
C VAL A 287 -14.36 -15.31 -1.73
N ARG A 288 -15.53 -14.72 -1.48
CA ARG A 288 -16.44 -15.17 -0.43
C ARG A 288 -16.99 -16.57 -0.70
N GLN A 289 -17.49 -16.81 -1.90
CA GLN A 289 -18.05 -18.11 -2.29
C GLN A 289 -17.00 -19.23 -2.21
N ALA A 290 -15.75 -18.93 -2.56
CA ALA A 290 -14.65 -19.88 -2.47
C ALA A 290 -14.11 -20.04 -1.02
N GLY A 291 -14.39 -19.07 -0.14
CA GLY A 291 -13.77 -19.00 1.19
C GLY A 291 -12.26 -18.72 1.15
N VAL A 292 -11.72 -18.35 -0.01
CA VAL A 292 -10.29 -18.14 -0.22
C VAL A 292 -10.04 -17.08 -1.30
N ALA A 293 -9.17 -16.12 -0.99
CA ALA A 293 -8.63 -15.18 -1.97
C ALA A 293 -7.32 -15.70 -2.56
N VAL A 294 -7.11 -15.53 -3.87
CA VAL A 294 -5.82 -15.75 -4.52
C VAL A 294 -5.14 -14.40 -4.70
N LEU A 295 -3.96 -14.22 -4.10
CA LEU A 295 -3.21 -12.98 -4.12
C LEU A 295 -2.05 -13.07 -5.12
N VAL A 296 -2.02 -12.16 -6.08
CA VAL A 296 -1.00 -12.03 -7.14
C VAL A 296 -0.30 -10.67 -7.07
N GLU A 297 0.81 -10.50 -7.80
CA GLU A 297 1.59 -9.25 -7.78
C GLU A 297 1.05 -8.18 -8.72
N GLY A 298 0.78 -8.52 -9.98
CA GLY A 298 0.51 -7.56 -11.03
C GLY A 298 -0.97 -7.33 -11.33
N ASN A 299 -1.30 -6.13 -11.82
CA ASN A 299 -2.64 -5.84 -12.34
C ASN A 299 -3.01 -6.76 -13.50
N PHE A 300 -2.04 -7.10 -14.36
CA PHE A 300 -2.27 -8.00 -15.49
C PHE A 300 -2.61 -9.41 -15.03
N ASP A 301 -1.96 -9.92 -13.98
CA ASP A 301 -2.29 -11.25 -13.44
C ASP A 301 -3.76 -11.29 -13.02
N VAL A 302 -4.22 -10.27 -12.30
CA VAL A 302 -5.63 -10.16 -11.91
C VAL A 302 -6.56 -10.13 -13.12
N VAL A 303 -6.37 -9.19 -14.05
CA VAL A 303 -7.26 -9.04 -15.21
C VAL A 303 -7.26 -10.30 -16.09
N SER A 304 -6.08 -10.88 -16.32
CA SER A 304 -5.88 -12.06 -17.15
C SER A 304 -6.51 -13.31 -16.54
N LEU A 305 -6.43 -13.48 -15.22
CA LEU A 305 -7.05 -14.60 -14.52
C LEU A 305 -8.57 -14.47 -14.47
N HIS A 306 -9.11 -13.25 -14.27
CA HIS A 306 -10.56 -12.98 -14.36
C HIS A 306 -11.11 -13.21 -15.77
N ALA A 307 -10.36 -12.82 -16.83
CA ALA A 307 -10.72 -13.14 -18.22
C ALA A 307 -10.85 -14.66 -18.47
N ARG A 308 -10.14 -15.46 -17.66
CA ARG A 308 -10.13 -16.93 -17.71
C ARG A 308 -11.03 -17.57 -16.63
N LYS A 309 -11.97 -16.80 -16.06
CA LYS A 309 -12.99 -17.24 -15.08
C LYS A 309 -12.40 -17.72 -13.76
N ILE A 310 -11.24 -17.19 -13.38
CA ILE A 310 -10.64 -17.36 -12.06
C ILE A 310 -10.88 -16.05 -11.30
N ASP A 311 -12.10 -15.91 -10.78
CA ASP A 311 -12.63 -14.62 -10.34
C ASP A 311 -12.29 -14.28 -8.87
N ASN A 312 -11.73 -15.22 -8.10
CA ASN A 312 -11.35 -14.99 -6.69
C ASN A 312 -9.92 -14.44 -6.53
N VAL A 313 -9.43 -13.71 -7.54
CA VAL A 313 -8.05 -13.19 -7.62
C VAL A 313 -8.01 -11.69 -7.32
N VAL A 314 -7.04 -11.26 -6.52
CA VAL A 314 -6.76 -9.87 -6.16
C VAL A 314 -5.27 -9.57 -6.26
N GLY A 315 -4.90 -8.30 -6.51
CA GLY A 315 -3.52 -7.89 -6.74
C GLY A 315 -2.97 -6.95 -5.67
N ILE A 316 -1.71 -7.13 -5.28
CA ILE A 316 -1.02 -6.21 -4.38
C ILE A 316 -0.71 -4.91 -5.13
N LEU A 317 -1.27 -3.80 -4.68
CA LEU A 317 -0.90 -2.48 -5.19
C LEU A 317 0.44 -2.06 -4.55
N GLY A 318 1.59 -2.60 -4.98
CA GLY A 318 2.91 -2.22 -4.43
C GLY A 318 3.89 -3.37 -4.19
N THR A 319 4.75 -3.22 -3.18
CA THR A 319 5.89 -4.14 -2.94
C THR A 319 5.65 -5.20 -1.87
N ALA A 320 4.68 -5.02 -0.97
CA ALA A 320 4.37 -6.00 0.08
C ALA A 320 2.89 -5.94 0.47
N PHE A 321 2.37 -7.09 0.87
CA PHE A 321 1.04 -7.23 1.47
C PHE A 321 1.03 -6.60 2.87
N THR A 322 0.01 -5.81 3.19
CA THR A 322 -0.05 -5.03 4.45
C THR A 322 -1.09 -5.58 5.44
N PRO A 323 -0.99 -5.26 6.74
CA PRO A 323 -2.02 -5.61 7.73
C PRO A 323 -3.42 -5.11 7.36
N GLU A 324 -3.52 -3.92 6.79
CA GLU A 324 -4.79 -3.32 6.39
C GLU A 324 -5.40 -4.02 5.17
N GLN A 325 -4.58 -4.43 4.20
CA GLN A 325 -5.03 -5.28 3.08
C GLN A 325 -5.48 -6.66 3.56
N ALA A 326 -4.77 -7.24 4.55
CA ALA A 326 -5.19 -8.50 5.17
C ALA A 326 -6.53 -8.36 5.91
N LYS A 327 -6.70 -7.30 6.71
CA LYS A 327 -7.98 -6.97 7.37
C LYS A 327 -9.10 -6.75 6.34
N LEU A 328 -8.81 -6.10 5.22
CA LEU A 328 -9.76 -5.93 4.12
C LEU A 328 -10.19 -7.28 3.55
N LEU A 329 -9.25 -8.16 3.21
CA LEU A 329 -9.57 -9.50 2.68
C LEU A 329 -10.30 -10.38 3.68
N ARG A 330 -9.96 -10.27 4.98
CA ARG A 330 -10.60 -11.04 6.05
C ARG A 330 -12.11 -10.85 6.12
N ARG A 331 -12.62 -9.70 5.65
CA ARG A 331 -14.08 -9.39 5.53
C ARG A 331 -14.78 -10.32 4.53
N PHE A 332 -14.04 -10.89 3.57
CA PHE A 332 -14.58 -11.68 2.47
C PHE A 332 -14.21 -13.16 2.58
N ALA A 333 -13.00 -13.49 3.04
CA ALA A 333 -12.55 -14.86 3.19
C ALA A 333 -11.70 -15.05 4.46
N PRO A 334 -11.79 -16.22 5.13
CA PRO A 334 -10.89 -16.57 6.23
C PRO A 334 -9.48 -16.93 5.75
N SER A 335 -9.28 -17.20 4.46
CA SER A 335 -8.02 -17.72 3.93
C SER A 335 -7.52 -16.98 2.70
N VAL A 336 -6.19 -16.97 2.53
CA VAL A 336 -5.50 -16.42 1.36
C VAL A 336 -4.49 -17.42 0.80
N VAL A 337 -4.37 -17.49 -0.52
CA VAL A 337 -3.34 -18.25 -1.23
C VAL A 337 -2.45 -17.26 -1.96
N PHE A 338 -1.16 -17.25 -1.64
CA PHE A 338 -0.15 -16.46 -2.35
C PHE A 338 0.24 -17.18 -3.63
N LEU A 339 0.01 -16.55 -4.78
CA LEU A 339 0.42 -17.00 -6.11
C LEU A 339 1.30 -15.88 -6.70
N LEU A 340 2.47 -15.70 -6.09
CA LEU A 340 3.43 -14.65 -6.43
C LEU A 340 4.53 -15.20 -7.36
N ASP A 341 5.29 -14.31 -7.97
CA ASP A 341 6.37 -14.69 -8.87
C ASP A 341 7.43 -15.50 -8.11
N GLY A 342 8.00 -16.52 -8.76
CA GLY A 342 9.00 -17.41 -8.14
C GLY A 342 10.37 -16.79 -7.88
N ASP A 343 10.50 -15.48 -8.06
CA ASP A 343 11.76 -14.74 -8.00
C ASP A 343 12.11 -14.26 -6.57
N ALA A 344 13.22 -13.51 -6.44
CA ALA A 344 13.66 -12.99 -5.14
C ALA A 344 12.67 -11.98 -4.54
N ALA A 345 11.94 -11.22 -5.36
CA ALA A 345 10.96 -10.23 -4.92
C ALA A 345 9.69 -10.93 -4.41
N GLY A 346 9.17 -11.92 -5.14
CA GLY A 346 8.00 -12.69 -4.71
C GLY A 346 8.28 -13.50 -3.44
N LYS A 347 9.44 -14.18 -3.34
CA LYS A 347 9.87 -14.84 -2.08
C LYS A 347 9.96 -13.84 -0.91
N LYS A 348 10.44 -12.62 -1.15
CA LYS A 348 10.49 -11.56 -0.13
C LYS A 348 9.09 -11.09 0.26
N ALA A 349 8.17 -10.93 -0.69
CA ALA A 349 6.79 -10.55 -0.43
C ALA A 349 6.06 -11.60 0.42
N VAL A 350 6.27 -12.90 0.15
CA VAL A 350 5.74 -13.98 1.00
C VAL A 350 6.26 -13.85 2.43
N ARG A 351 7.57 -13.68 2.64
CA ARG A 351 8.16 -13.50 3.99
C ARG A 351 7.57 -12.31 4.75
N LEU A 352 7.41 -11.16 4.08
CA LEU A 352 6.87 -9.95 4.69
C LEU A 352 5.37 -10.05 5.02
N SER A 353 4.68 -11.08 4.52
CA SER A 353 3.23 -11.24 4.72
C SER A 353 2.86 -11.85 6.07
N ARG A 354 3.83 -12.31 6.87
CA ARG A 354 3.58 -13.01 8.14
C ARG A 354 2.78 -12.17 9.13
N ASP A 355 3.23 -10.94 9.39
CA ASP A 355 2.57 -10.02 10.30
C ASP A 355 1.16 -9.63 9.80
N PRO A 356 0.97 -9.27 8.51
CA PRO A 356 -0.36 -9.09 7.93
C PRO A 356 -1.32 -10.25 8.18
N ILE A 357 -0.92 -11.48 7.86
CA ILE A 357 -1.75 -12.69 8.00
C ILE A 357 -2.16 -12.89 9.47
N ARG A 358 -1.17 -12.83 10.37
CA ARG A 358 -1.38 -13.03 11.81
C ARG A 358 -2.28 -11.94 12.41
N SER A 359 -2.02 -10.67 12.08
CA SER A 359 -2.81 -9.53 12.58
C SER A 359 -4.27 -9.56 12.14
N ALA A 360 -4.56 -10.18 10.98
CA ALA A 360 -5.92 -10.34 10.48
C ALA A 360 -6.58 -11.67 10.91
N GLY A 361 -5.85 -12.57 11.57
CA GLY A 361 -6.35 -13.91 11.92
C GLY A 361 -6.79 -14.69 10.67
N MET A 362 -5.99 -14.63 9.61
CA MET A 362 -6.22 -15.36 8.35
C MET A 362 -5.39 -16.64 8.31
N SER A 363 -5.92 -17.69 7.69
CA SER A 363 -5.10 -18.83 7.26
C SER A 363 -4.43 -18.51 5.93
N ALA A 364 -3.19 -18.95 5.74
CA ALA A 364 -2.45 -18.68 4.51
C ALA A 364 -1.83 -19.94 3.92
N ARG A 365 -1.75 -19.98 2.59
CA ARG A 365 -1.05 -21.00 1.81
C ARG A 365 -0.23 -20.35 0.71
N VAL A 366 0.78 -21.04 0.19
CA VAL A 366 1.64 -20.55 -0.90
C VAL A 366 1.60 -21.55 -2.05
N ALA A 367 1.24 -21.08 -3.24
CA ALA A 367 1.26 -21.86 -4.47
C ALA A 367 2.54 -21.54 -5.26
N SER A 368 3.32 -22.58 -5.57
CA SER A 368 4.56 -22.43 -6.32
C SER A 368 4.30 -22.44 -7.82
N LEU A 369 4.72 -21.38 -8.52
CA LEU A 369 4.71 -21.34 -9.98
C LEU A 369 5.89 -22.15 -10.55
N PRO A 370 5.77 -22.66 -11.80
CA PRO A 370 6.92 -23.14 -12.55
C PRO A 370 8.05 -22.09 -12.60
N PRO A 371 9.33 -22.50 -12.56
CA PRO A 371 10.45 -21.56 -12.58
C PRO A 371 10.39 -20.59 -13.76
N GLY A 372 10.53 -19.30 -13.47
CA GLY A 372 10.56 -18.23 -14.48
C GLY A 372 9.21 -17.82 -15.06
N SER A 373 8.10 -18.38 -14.59
CA SER A 373 6.74 -18.03 -15.06
C SER A 373 6.01 -17.09 -14.10
N ASP A 374 5.12 -16.25 -14.66
CA ASP A 374 4.14 -15.44 -13.93
C ASP A 374 2.74 -16.11 -13.97
N PRO A 375 1.79 -15.75 -13.07
CA PRO A 375 0.45 -16.34 -13.06
C PRO A 375 -0.29 -16.22 -14.40
N ASP A 376 -0.16 -15.08 -15.08
CA ASP A 376 -0.72 -14.87 -16.41
C ASP A 376 -0.16 -15.85 -17.45
N GLU A 377 1.17 -16.05 -17.50
CA GLU A 377 1.83 -16.93 -18.44
C GLU A 377 1.40 -18.38 -18.24
N VAL A 378 1.31 -18.84 -17.00
CA VAL A 378 0.79 -20.18 -16.69
C VAL A 378 -0.66 -20.31 -17.15
N ALA A 379 -1.50 -19.31 -16.88
CA ALA A 379 -2.90 -19.33 -17.29
C ALA A 379 -3.06 -19.33 -18.83
N ARG A 380 -2.18 -18.62 -19.56
CA ARG A 380 -2.17 -18.59 -21.03
C ARG A 380 -1.68 -19.87 -21.66
N THR A 381 -0.59 -20.43 -21.13
CA THR A 381 0.10 -21.57 -21.76
C THR A 381 -0.46 -22.92 -21.32
N ARG A 382 -0.95 -23.04 -20.08
CA ARG A 382 -1.44 -24.29 -19.49
C ARG A 382 -2.94 -24.27 -19.15
N GLY A 383 -3.60 -23.13 -19.33
CA GLY A 383 -5.03 -22.96 -19.11
C GLY A 383 -5.42 -22.71 -17.64
N PRO A 384 -6.69 -22.33 -17.39
CA PRO A 384 -7.18 -21.98 -16.05
C PRO A 384 -7.18 -23.15 -15.06
N GLN A 385 -7.27 -24.39 -15.57
CA GLN A 385 -7.21 -25.58 -14.72
C GLN A 385 -5.86 -25.71 -14.02
N ALA A 386 -4.75 -25.37 -14.70
CA ALA A 386 -3.43 -25.41 -14.11
C ALA A 386 -3.31 -24.49 -12.89
N ILE A 387 -3.85 -23.26 -12.97
CA ILE A 387 -3.89 -22.34 -11.83
C ILE A 387 -4.74 -22.89 -10.69
N THR A 388 -5.92 -23.44 -11.03
CA THR A 388 -6.81 -24.06 -10.04
C THR A 388 -6.13 -25.21 -9.31
N ASP A 389 -5.37 -26.04 -10.02
CA ASP A 389 -4.64 -27.17 -9.44
C ASP A 389 -3.49 -26.68 -8.56
N LEU A 390 -2.73 -25.66 -8.99
CA LEU A 390 -1.69 -25.02 -8.16
C LEU A 390 -2.26 -24.45 -6.85
N VAL A 391 -3.42 -23.79 -6.90
CA VAL A 391 -4.09 -23.24 -5.72
C VAL A 391 -4.60 -24.35 -4.79
N LYS A 392 -5.06 -25.48 -5.34
CA LYS A 392 -5.47 -26.65 -4.55
C LYS A 392 -4.27 -27.32 -3.88
N SER A 393 -3.17 -27.50 -4.60
CA SER A 393 -1.92 -28.08 -4.07
C SER A 393 -1.05 -27.08 -3.29
N ALA A 394 -1.55 -25.86 -3.05
CA ALA A 394 -0.83 -24.83 -2.33
C ALA A 394 -0.46 -25.32 -0.92
N ARG A 395 0.81 -25.09 -0.55
CA ARG A 395 1.42 -25.54 0.69
C ARG A 395 1.03 -24.64 1.86
N GLY A 396 1.04 -25.15 3.09
CA GLY A 396 0.85 -24.31 4.28
C GLY A 396 1.86 -23.16 4.31
N TYR A 397 1.45 -21.98 4.78
CA TYR A 397 2.30 -20.79 4.73
C TYR A 397 3.63 -20.98 5.48
N LEU A 398 3.61 -21.54 6.70
CA LEU A 398 4.82 -21.77 7.48
C LEU A 398 5.70 -22.86 6.87
N GLU A 399 5.10 -23.94 6.35
CA GLU A 399 5.82 -24.98 5.59
C GLU A 399 6.54 -24.39 4.37
N ALA A 400 5.87 -23.50 3.62
CA ALA A 400 6.45 -22.83 2.47
C ALA A 400 7.62 -21.92 2.87
N LEU A 401 7.54 -21.21 4.00
CA LEU A 401 8.67 -20.43 4.51
C LEU A 401 9.86 -21.34 4.88
N ILE A 402 9.61 -22.46 5.57
CA ILE A 402 10.66 -23.42 5.91
C ILE A 402 11.32 -23.96 4.64
N GLU A 403 10.53 -24.31 3.62
CA GLU A 403 11.05 -24.79 2.34
C GLU A 403 11.87 -23.74 1.60
N MET A 404 11.45 -22.47 1.62
CA MET A 404 12.24 -21.37 1.05
C MET A 404 13.58 -21.20 1.77
N GLU A 405 13.58 -21.23 3.10
CA GLU A 405 14.81 -21.11 3.89
C GLU A 405 15.71 -22.33 3.77
N LEU A 406 15.16 -23.48 3.40
CA LEU A 406 15.94 -24.69 3.21
C LEU A 406 16.10 -25.06 1.73
N ASP A 407 15.77 -24.24 0.72
CA ASP A 407 15.78 -24.64 -0.70
C ASP A 407 17.11 -25.23 -1.25
N GLU A 408 17.14 -25.65 -2.52
CA GLU A 408 18.32 -26.26 -3.16
C GLU A 408 19.59 -25.39 -3.11
N THR A 409 19.44 -24.08 -2.87
CA THR A 409 20.57 -23.15 -2.73
C THR A 409 21.18 -23.17 -1.33
N PHE A 410 20.56 -23.85 -0.36
CA PHE A 410 21.00 -23.88 1.04
C PHE A 410 22.47 -24.28 1.19
N ASN A 411 22.92 -25.32 0.48
CA ASN A 411 24.31 -25.78 0.55
C ASN A 411 25.29 -24.92 -0.27
N GLN A 412 24.78 -24.00 -1.10
CA GLN A 412 25.60 -23.06 -1.88
C GLN A 412 25.98 -21.82 -1.05
N GLY A 413 25.18 -21.50 -0.03
CA GLY A 413 25.44 -20.41 0.89
C GLY A 413 26.66 -20.67 1.78
N ASP A 414 27.33 -19.60 2.18
CA ASP A 414 28.39 -19.69 3.18
C ASP A 414 27.84 -20.06 4.57
N VAL A 415 28.73 -20.33 5.52
CA VAL A 415 28.34 -20.74 6.88
C VAL A 415 27.45 -19.71 7.58
N PHE A 416 27.65 -18.40 7.31
CA PHE A 416 26.87 -17.33 7.93
C PHE A 416 25.47 -17.28 7.33
N GLU A 417 25.35 -17.38 6.01
CA GLU A 417 24.05 -17.44 5.32
C GLU A 417 23.27 -18.67 5.77
N ARG A 418 23.91 -19.84 5.81
CA ARG A 418 23.29 -21.10 6.26
C ARG A 418 22.81 -20.99 7.71
N ARG A 419 23.60 -20.40 8.61
CA ARG A 419 23.17 -20.17 10.00
C ARG A 419 21.99 -19.22 10.07
N GLU A 420 22.01 -18.12 9.33
CA GLU A 420 20.89 -17.17 9.24
C GLU A 420 19.59 -17.85 8.79
N ARG A 421 19.67 -18.67 7.73
CA ARG A 421 18.53 -19.44 7.21
C ARG A 421 17.98 -20.42 8.24
N VAL A 422 18.84 -21.18 8.91
CA VAL A 422 18.44 -22.09 10.01
C VAL A 422 17.84 -21.32 11.19
N SER A 423 18.41 -20.17 11.55
CA SER A 423 17.88 -19.31 12.61
C SER A 423 16.46 -18.83 12.32
N ARG A 424 16.14 -18.53 11.05
CA ARG A 424 14.78 -18.17 10.62
C ARG A 424 13.82 -19.35 10.73
N VAL A 425 14.25 -20.57 10.38
CA VAL A 425 13.45 -21.79 10.58
C VAL A 425 13.15 -22.01 12.06
N VAL A 426 14.15 -21.89 12.93
CA VAL A 426 13.96 -22.01 14.39
C VAL A 426 12.99 -20.96 14.91
N GLN A 427 13.07 -19.72 14.44
CA GLN A 427 12.14 -18.65 14.80
C GLN A 427 10.70 -18.94 14.32
N ILE A 428 10.54 -19.49 13.11
CA ILE A 428 9.22 -19.90 12.60
C ILE A 428 8.58 -20.93 13.52
N LEU A 429 9.34 -21.95 13.94
CA LEU A 429 8.87 -22.97 14.86
C LEU A 429 8.54 -22.40 16.25
N ALA A 430 9.43 -21.58 16.81
CA ALA A 430 9.28 -21.05 18.17
C ALA A 430 8.09 -20.10 18.37
N GLU A 431 7.57 -19.51 17.29
CA GLU A 431 6.44 -18.60 17.33
C GLU A 431 5.09 -19.27 16.99
N GLU A 432 5.08 -20.60 16.77
CA GLU A 432 3.83 -21.35 16.59
C GLU A 432 3.31 -21.80 17.97
N ASP A 433 2.12 -21.30 18.32
CA ASP A 433 1.50 -21.53 19.61
C ASP A 433 0.71 -22.85 19.65
N ASP A 434 0.23 -23.36 18.51
CA ASP A 434 -0.51 -24.63 18.47
C ASP A 434 0.45 -25.83 18.56
N PRO A 435 0.34 -26.67 19.60
CA PRO A 435 1.29 -27.77 19.82
C PRO A 435 1.25 -28.85 18.74
N ILE A 436 0.10 -29.05 18.09
CA ILE A 436 -0.05 -30.03 17.01
C ILE A 436 0.61 -29.49 15.75
N VAL A 437 0.30 -28.24 15.38
CA VAL A 437 0.91 -27.57 14.21
C VAL A 437 2.43 -27.46 14.41
N HIS A 438 2.88 -27.11 15.61
CA HIS A 438 4.30 -27.05 15.95
C HIS A 438 4.99 -28.42 15.75
N MET A 439 4.36 -29.52 16.20
CA MET A 439 4.89 -30.86 16.00
C MET A 439 4.99 -31.22 14.51
N GLU A 440 3.96 -30.92 13.71
CA GLU A 440 3.93 -31.16 12.27
C GLU A 440 4.99 -30.35 11.52
N LEU A 441 5.10 -29.04 11.81
CA LEU A 441 6.11 -28.16 11.22
C LEU A 441 7.53 -28.59 11.58
N ARG A 442 7.75 -29.06 12.81
CA ARG A 442 9.04 -29.58 13.23
C ARG A 442 9.40 -30.85 12.45
N ALA A 443 8.48 -31.80 12.32
CA ALA A 443 8.70 -33.00 11.53
C ALA A 443 9.00 -32.66 10.07
N PHE A 444 8.27 -31.70 9.50
CA PHE A 444 8.51 -31.18 8.16
C PHE A 444 9.91 -30.55 8.01
N ALA A 445 10.31 -29.70 8.96
CA ALA A 445 11.64 -29.09 8.97
C ALA A 445 12.75 -30.14 9.08
N GLU A 446 12.60 -31.14 9.95
CA GLU A 446 13.56 -32.23 10.10
C GLU A 446 13.70 -33.05 8.80
N GLN A 447 12.59 -33.37 8.13
CA GLN A 447 12.60 -34.03 6.82
C GLN A 447 13.27 -33.16 5.74
N ALA A 448 12.93 -31.87 5.70
CA ALA A 448 13.47 -30.90 4.75
C ALA A 448 14.98 -30.69 4.91
N VAL A 449 15.50 -30.80 6.14
CA VAL A 449 16.93 -30.79 6.45
C VAL A 449 17.58 -32.12 6.08
N GLY A 450 16.98 -33.25 6.46
CA GLY A 450 17.50 -34.58 6.18
C GLY A 450 17.64 -34.89 4.69
N ALA A 451 16.73 -34.38 3.86
CA ALA A 451 16.79 -34.50 2.41
C ALA A 451 17.92 -33.68 1.75
N ARG A 452 18.49 -32.70 2.47
CA ARG A 452 19.42 -31.70 1.89
C ARG A 452 20.81 -31.75 2.48
N LEU A 453 20.96 -32.32 3.66
CA LEU A 453 22.26 -32.66 4.19
C LEU A 453 22.56 -34.10 3.80
N ASP A 454 23.61 -34.31 3.00
CA ASP A 454 24.33 -35.59 2.98
C ASP A 454 24.94 -35.80 4.39
N LEU A 455 24.12 -36.21 5.36
CA LEU A 455 24.50 -36.47 6.74
C LEU A 455 25.37 -37.75 6.87
N HIS A 456 26.15 -38.11 5.86
CA HIS A 456 27.13 -39.19 5.95
C HIS A 456 28.25 -38.89 6.99
N GLY A 457 28.42 -37.63 7.42
CA GLY A 457 29.44 -37.23 8.40
C GLY A 457 28.93 -36.94 9.82
N LEU A 458 27.62 -36.83 10.05
CA LEU A 458 27.05 -36.55 11.38
C LEU A 458 26.45 -37.86 11.92
N ARG A 459 27.31 -38.69 12.52
CA ARG A 459 26.86 -39.83 13.33
C ARG A 459 26.02 -39.27 14.50
N VAL A 460 24.71 -39.19 14.32
CA VAL A 460 23.77 -39.18 15.44
C VAL A 460 23.92 -40.56 16.08
N GLY A 461 24.49 -40.62 17.29
CA GLY A 461 24.71 -41.87 18.00
C GLY A 461 23.41 -42.68 18.08
N GLN A 462 23.49 -43.97 17.77
CA GLN A 462 22.33 -44.87 17.72
C GLN A 462 21.76 -45.26 19.11
N ASP A 463 22.23 -44.64 20.19
CA ASP A 463 21.96 -45.09 21.57
C ASP A 463 21.22 -44.08 22.46
N ASP A 464 20.52 -43.09 21.89
CA ASP A 464 19.66 -42.21 22.68
C ASP A 464 18.19 -42.43 22.37
N GLN A 465 17.46 -42.93 23.37
CA GLN A 465 15.99 -42.84 23.45
C GLN A 465 15.50 -41.38 23.47
N HIS A 466 16.41 -40.40 23.35
CA HIS A 466 16.24 -38.95 23.31
C HIS A 466 17.06 -38.35 22.14
N ALA A 467 16.93 -38.89 20.93
CA ALA A 467 17.64 -38.39 19.75
C ALA A 467 17.53 -36.86 19.66
N THR A 468 18.67 -36.16 19.68
CA THR A 468 18.70 -34.72 19.45
C THR A 468 18.04 -34.43 18.10
N PRO A 469 17.04 -33.52 18.02
CA PRO A 469 16.42 -33.13 16.76
C PRO A 469 17.48 -32.76 15.72
N ILE A 470 17.38 -33.26 14.48
CA ILE A 470 18.36 -33.03 13.40
C ILE A 470 18.64 -31.52 13.22
N LEU A 471 17.59 -30.71 13.29
CA LEU A 471 17.68 -29.25 13.18
C LEU A 471 18.53 -28.62 14.31
N ALA A 472 18.39 -29.10 15.55
CA ALA A 472 19.16 -28.61 16.70
C ALA A 472 20.64 -29.04 16.64
N ALA A 473 20.93 -30.20 16.05
CA ALA A 473 22.30 -30.61 15.77
C ALA A 473 22.92 -29.73 14.67
N LEU A 474 22.19 -29.51 13.57
CA LEU A 474 22.63 -28.63 12.48
C LEU A 474 22.92 -27.21 12.97
N GLU A 475 22.03 -26.64 13.78
CA GLU A 475 22.21 -25.30 14.32
C GLU A 475 23.49 -25.20 15.16
N ARG A 476 23.75 -26.19 16.04
CA ARG A 476 24.99 -26.26 16.83
C ARG A 476 26.23 -26.35 15.95
N THR A 477 26.21 -27.20 14.92
CA THR A 477 27.32 -27.35 13.98
C THR A 477 27.61 -26.05 13.23
N LEU A 478 26.58 -25.38 12.70
CA LEU A 478 26.75 -24.11 11.98
C LEU A 478 27.25 -22.99 12.90
N ARG A 479 26.79 -22.93 14.15
CA ARG A 479 27.30 -21.98 15.14
C ARG A 479 28.79 -22.18 15.41
N GLN A 480 29.25 -23.44 15.54
CA GLN A 480 30.66 -23.75 15.72
C GLN A 480 31.48 -23.37 14.48
N GLN A 481 31.02 -23.76 13.28
CA GLN A 481 31.69 -23.42 12.03
C GLN A 481 31.78 -21.90 11.79
N GLU A 482 30.74 -21.14 12.17
CA GLU A 482 30.76 -19.67 12.10
C GLU A 482 31.80 -19.10 13.06
N ALA A 483 31.88 -19.60 14.30
CA ALA A 483 32.88 -19.18 15.27
C ALA A 483 34.30 -19.44 14.77
N ASP A 484 34.54 -20.61 14.17
CA ASP A 484 35.84 -20.96 13.60
C ASP A 484 36.19 -20.08 12.38
N ALA A 485 35.22 -19.79 11.51
CA ALA A 485 35.41 -18.88 10.37
C ALA A 485 35.73 -17.44 10.83
N ARG A 486 35.06 -16.95 11.87
CA ARG A 486 35.38 -15.66 12.50
C ARG A 486 36.79 -15.66 13.08
N ALA A 487 37.20 -16.73 13.75
CA ALA A 487 38.55 -16.87 14.30
C ALA A 487 39.64 -16.87 13.22
N ARG A 488 39.34 -17.39 12.02
CA ARG A 488 40.23 -17.35 10.85
C ARG A 488 40.16 -16.03 10.04
N GLY A 489 39.29 -15.10 10.40
CA GLY A 489 39.09 -13.84 9.66
C GLY A 489 38.32 -14.01 8.34
N GLU A 490 37.66 -15.15 8.12
CA GLU A 490 36.90 -15.50 6.92
C GLU A 490 35.45 -14.95 6.99
N VAL A 491 35.29 -13.68 7.37
CA VAL A 491 33.97 -13.05 7.48
C VAL A 491 33.57 -12.46 6.13
N PRO A 492 32.40 -12.81 5.56
CA PRO A 492 31.92 -12.26 4.31
C PRO A 492 31.93 -10.73 4.32
N ARG A 493 32.37 -10.12 3.21
CA ARG A 493 32.48 -8.65 3.06
C ARG A 493 31.15 -7.91 3.32
N ALA A 494 30.01 -8.59 3.11
CA ALA A 494 28.68 -8.06 3.41
C ALA A 494 28.36 -7.98 4.92
N LEU A 495 29.00 -8.82 5.75
CA LEU A 495 28.85 -8.87 7.21
C LEU A 495 30.00 -8.16 7.94
N GLN A 496 31.06 -7.81 7.23
CA GLN A 496 32.06 -6.88 7.73
C GLN A 496 31.39 -5.52 7.97
N LYS A 497 31.64 -4.92 9.14
CA LYS A 497 31.12 -3.58 9.44
C LYS A 497 31.52 -2.64 8.29
N PRO A 498 30.56 -1.92 7.67
CA PRO A 498 30.90 -0.96 6.62
C PRO A 498 31.95 0.02 7.16
N SER A 499 32.88 0.46 6.31
CA SER A 499 33.65 1.65 6.67
C SER A 499 32.67 2.81 6.90
N ARG A 500 33.00 3.74 7.80
CA ARG A 500 32.19 4.94 8.06
C ARG A 500 31.81 5.70 6.77
N GLU A 501 32.57 5.56 5.69
CA GLU A 501 32.29 6.13 4.37
C GLU A 501 31.25 5.36 3.56
N ALA A 502 31.20 4.03 3.65
CA ALA A 502 30.22 3.20 2.94
C ALA A 502 28.82 3.31 3.59
N GLU A 503 28.77 3.53 4.90
CA GLU A 503 27.55 3.78 5.67
C GLU A 503 26.87 5.09 5.23
N LYS A 504 27.65 6.13 4.90
CA LYS A 504 27.14 7.40 4.36
C LYS A 504 26.52 7.29 2.95
N LYS A 505 26.87 6.25 2.17
CA LYS A 505 26.48 6.11 0.76
C LYS A 505 25.19 5.31 0.50
N ARG A 506 24.71 4.53 1.47
CA ARG A 506 23.56 3.59 1.30
C ARG A 506 22.21 4.11 1.82
N LEU A 507 22.18 5.21 2.56
CA LEU A 507 20.93 5.86 2.91
C LEU A 507 20.42 6.67 1.73
N ALA A 508 19.12 6.56 1.41
CA ALA A 508 18.42 7.59 0.66
C ALA A 508 18.86 8.95 1.21
N PRO A 509 19.25 9.94 0.38
CA PRO A 509 19.83 11.17 0.88
C PRO A 509 18.84 11.77 1.88
N LYS A 510 19.20 11.74 3.17
CA LYS A 510 18.35 12.29 4.20
C LYS A 510 18.11 13.76 3.83
N PRO A 511 16.90 14.30 4.02
CA PRO A 511 16.65 15.70 3.79
C PRO A 511 17.76 16.52 4.47
N PRO A 512 18.38 17.47 3.77
CA PRO A 512 19.48 18.20 4.36
C PRO A 512 19.09 18.88 5.66
N GLY A 513 20.00 18.82 6.64
CA GLY A 513 19.75 19.32 7.99
C GLY A 513 18.89 18.40 8.86
N SER A 514 18.49 17.22 8.38
CA SER A 514 17.71 16.24 9.17
C SER A 514 18.36 15.84 10.49
N GLU A 515 19.69 15.73 10.53
CA GLU A 515 20.42 15.41 11.77
C GLU A 515 20.44 16.61 12.74
N LEU A 516 20.55 17.84 12.22
CA LEU A 516 20.46 19.07 13.01
C LEU A 516 19.06 19.22 13.62
N ARG A 517 18.00 19.03 12.81
CA ARG A 517 16.61 19.07 13.28
C ARG A 517 16.33 18.00 14.34
N ARG A 518 16.82 16.77 14.15
CA ARG A 518 16.70 15.70 15.16
C ARG A 518 17.46 16.03 16.45
N ALA A 519 18.66 16.60 16.37
CA ALA A 519 19.43 16.99 17.56
C ALA A 519 18.74 18.13 18.34
N MET A 520 18.16 19.11 17.65
CA MET A 520 17.35 20.17 18.28
C MET A 520 16.12 19.58 18.99
N LEU A 521 15.39 18.66 18.35
CA LEU A 521 14.24 18.00 18.95
C LEU A 521 14.62 17.08 20.13
N ALA A 522 15.77 16.40 20.06
CA ALA A 522 16.29 15.60 21.18
C ALA A 522 16.53 16.48 22.41
N ALA A 523 17.20 17.61 22.23
CA ALA A 523 17.45 18.58 23.31
C ALA A 523 16.13 19.10 23.92
N LEU A 524 15.10 19.32 23.10
CA LEU A 524 13.79 19.75 23.59
C LEU A 524 13.00 18.65 24.32
N ILE A 525 13.13 17.39 23.91
CA ILE A 525 12.49 16.27 24.63
C ILE A 525 13.16 16.03 25.98
N GLU A 526 14.50 16.10 26.01
CA GLU A 526 15.29 15.93 27.23
C GLU A 526 15.17 17.14 28.17
N TRP A 527 15.01 18.35 27.60
CA TRP A 527 14.91 19.62 28.34
C TRP A 527 13.72 20.49 27.85
N PRO A 528 12.46 20.08 28.07
CA PRO A 528 11.30 20.80 27.51
C PRO A 528 11.12 22.23 28.04
N GLN A 529 11.69 22.56 29.20
CA GLN A 529 11.68 23.93 29.72
C GLN A 529 12.38 24.94 28.79
N LEU A 530 13.25 24.48 27.88
CA LEU A 530 13.85 25.33 26.84
C LEU A 530 12.80 25.91 25.88
N LEU A 531 11.59 25.36 25.82
CA LEU A 531 10.48 25.93 25.05
C LEU A 531 10.04 27.32 25.53
N ALA A 532 10.38 27.70 26.77
CA ALA A 532 10.11 29.04 27.31
C ALA A 532 11.25 30.03 27.08
N ASP A 533 12.38 29.60 26.52
CA ASP A 533 13.54 30.45 26.27
C ASP A 533 13.37 31.22 24.95
N PRO A 534 13.41 32.57 24.95
CA PRO A 534 13.16 33.35 23.73
C PRO A 534 14.14 33.10 22.59
N GLU A 535 15.41 32.81 22.90
CA GLU A 535 16.43 32.53 21.87
C GLU A 535 16.20 31.15 21.24
N VAL A 536 15.73 30.20 22.05
CA VAL A 536 15.32 28.87 21.57
C VAL A 536 14.06 28.99 20.73
N GLU A 537 13.09 29.83 21.11
CA GLU A 537 11.88 30.02 20.31
C GLU A 537 12.18 30.58 18.91
N GLU A 538 13.00 31.62 18.80
CA GLU A 538 13.46 32.16 17.50
C GLU A 538 14.22 31.10 16.68
N ALA A 539 14.99 30.24 17.33
CA ALA A 539 15.76 29.19 16.69
C ALA A 539 14.91 28.05 16.09
N LEU A 540 13.63 27.94 16.45
CA LEU A 540 12.72 26.87 16.00
C LEU A 540 11.94 27.23 14.72
N ASP A 541 11.95 28.49 14.29
CA ASP A 541 11.24 28.96 13.09
C ASP A 541 11.69 28.23 11.81
N ASP A 542 12.95 27.78 11.76
CA ASP A 542 13.55 27.07 10.62
C ASP A 542 13.24 25.54 10.62
N LEU A 543 12.40 25.05 11.54
CA LEU A 543 11.93 23.66 11.54
C LEU A 543 10.79 23.46 10.55
N GLU A 544 10.83 22.35 9.81
CA GLU A 544 9.85 22.05 8.77
C GLU A 544 9.45 20.57 8.78
N GLY A 545 8.34 20.28 8.09
CA GLY A 545 7.84 18.93 7.87
C GLY A 545 7.45 18.22 9.17
N PRO A 546 7.67 16.90 9.29
CA PRO A 546 7.31 16.12 10.48
C PRO A 546 7.93 16.61 11.80
N SER A 547 9.03 17.35 11.74
CA SER A 547 9.71 17.96 12.90
C SER A 547 8.81 18.95 13.64
N VAL A 548 8.00 19.71 12.90
CA VAL A 548 7.06 20.69 13.46
C VAL A 548 5.93 19.98 14.20
N THR A 549 5.44 18.87 13.67
CA THR A 549 4.38 18.09 14.33
C THR A 549 4.85 17.54 15.69
N LEU A 550 6.10 17.09 15.79
CA LEU A 550 6.69 16.66 17.06
C LEU A 550 6.84 17.83 18.04
N LEU A 551 7.30 19.00 17.57
CA LEU A 551 7.40 20.20 18.39
C LEU A 551 6.02 20.64 18.93
N VAL A 552 4.98 20.59 18.10
CA VAL A 552 3.60 20.90 18.49
C VAL A 552 3.09 19.90 19.53
N ALA A 553 3.35 18.60 19.34
CA ALA A 553 3.01 17.57 20.32
C ALA A 553 3.69 17.84 21.67
N LEU A 554 4.98 18.18 21.65
CA LEU A 554 5.76 18.51 22.85
C LEU A 554 5.20 19.76 23.56
N ARG A 555 4.93 20.85 22.81
CA ARG A 555 4.35 22.09 23.36
C ARG A 555 2.98 21.87 24.01
N ARG A 556 2.15 20.99 23.43
CA ARG A 556 0.81 20.69 23.97
C ARG A 556 0.86 19.84 25.23
N ALA A 557 1.82 18.93 25.30
CA ALA A 557 1.98 18.03 26.44
C ALA A 557 2.81 18.63 27.59
N TRP A 558 3.50 19.74 27.34
CA TRP A 558 4.31 20.42 28.35
C TRP A 558 3.47 21.35 29.22
N ASN A 559 3.44 21.08 30.52
CA ASN A 559 2.83 21.98 31.49
C ASN A 559 3.88 22.98 32.01
N PHE A 560 3.79 24.23 31.55
CA PHE A 560 4.72 25.30 31.92
C PHE A 560 4.66 25.68 33.41
N GLU A 561 3.50 25.56 34.07
CA GLU A 561 3.34 25.90 35.49
C GLU A 561 3.96 24.83 36.40
N GLN A 562 3.81 23.56 36.02
CA GLN A 562 4.30 22.41 36.79
C GLN A 562 5.71 21.96 36.39
N ASN A 563 6.29 22.58 35.36
CA ASN A 563 7.57 22.21 34.76
C ASN A 563 7.68 20.69 34.50
N ARG A 564 6.60 20.13 33.93
CA ARG A 564 6.43 18.68 33.78
C ARG A 564 5.79 18.33 32.43
N LEU A 565 6.34 17.30 31.80
CA LEU A 565 5.82 16.74 30.56
C LEU A 565 4.79 15.65 30.87
N ASP A 566 3.61 15.75 30.27
CA ASP A 566 2.67 14.64 30.20
C ASP A 566 3.14 13.65 29.12
N ILE A 567 3.80 12.58 29.55
CA ILE A 567 4.45 11.61 28.66
C ILE A 567 3.42 10.88 27.79
N ASP A 568 2.26 10.53 28.34
CA ASP A 568 1.24 9.78 27.61
C ASP A 568 0.54 10.67 26.57
N ALA A 569 0.21 11.92 26.94
CA ALA A 569 -0.32 12.89 25.99
C ALA A 569 0.69 13.24 24.90
N PHE A 570 1.97 13.35 25.25
CA PHE A 570 3.06 13.59 24.29
C PHE A 570 3.16 12.44 23.30
N LEU A 571 3.38 11.20 23.79
CA LEU A 571 3.55 10.01 22.95
C LEU A 571 2.31 9.70 22.10
N GLY A 572 1.10 9.97 22.61
CA GLY A 572 -0.14 9.81 21.86
C GLY A 572 -0.29 10.80 20.69
N ALA A 573 0.43 11.91 20.70
CA ALA A 573 0.41 12.93 19.65
C ALA A 573 1.65 12.89 18.72
N VAL A 574 2.64 12.03 19.01
CA VAL A 574 3.87 11.89 18.21
C VAL A 574 3.57 11.18 16.87
N PRO A 575 4.07 11.68 15.73
CA PRO A 575 3.97 10.96 14.45
C PRO A 575 4.64 9.58 14.49
N PRO A 576 4.10 8.54 13.80
CA PRO A 576 4.68 7.19 13.80
C PRO A 576 6.16 7.13 13.39
N SER A 577 6.60 8.04 12.51
CA SER A 577 8.00 8.14 12.07
C SER A 577 8.97 8.66 13.14
N TYR A 578 8.46 9.25 14.22
CA TYR A 578 9.22 9.79 15.36
C TYR A 578 8.94 9.05 16.67
N GLU A 579 7.99 8.11 16.71
CA GLU A 579 7.61 7.42 17.95
C GLU A 579 8.80 6.69 18.60
N GLY A 580 9.54 5.91 17.81
CA GLY A 580 10.75 5.22 18.31
C GLY A 580 11.82 6.19 18.81
N PHE A 581 12.00 7.32 18.13
CA PHE A 581 12.95 8.36 18.53
C PHE A 581 12.51 9.05 19.84
N ALA A 582 11.24 9.42 19.97
CA ALA A 582 10.71 10.07 21.17
C ALA A 582 10.77 9.14 22.39
N ARG A 583 10.37 7.87 22.23
CA ARG A 583 10.46 6.86 23.30
C ARG A 583 11.90 6.62 23.75
N GLN A 584 12.83 6.52 22.80
CA GLN A 584 14.24 6.36 23.12
C GLN A 584 14.78 7.56 23.90
N ARG A 585 14.48 8.79 23.46
CA ARG A 585 14.94 10.02 24.13
C ARG A 585 14.37 10.19 25.54
N LEU A 586 13.11 9.81 25.76
CA LEU A 586 12.49 9.83 27.09
C LEU A 586 13.07 8.76 28.04
N ALA A 587 13.55 7.65 27.49
CA ALA A 587 14.16 6.56 28.26
C ALA A 587 15.64 6.83 28.60
N ASP A 588 16.33 7.60 27.75
CA ASP A 588 17.71 7.98 27.98
C ASP A 588 17.81 9.02 29.11
N SER A 589 18.71 8.82 30.07
CA SER A 589 19.01 9.86 31.06
C SER A 589 19.76 11.00 30.38
N ALA A 590 19.31 12.25 30.57
CA ALA A 590 19.97 13.43 30.02
C ALA A 590 21.47 13.42 30.39
N SER A 591 22.34 13.29 29.39
CA SER A 591 23.79 13.14 29.59
C SER A 591 24.53 14.47 29.73
N GLU A 592 23.85 15.59 29.44
CA GLU A 592 24.40 16.95 29.41
C GLU A 592 23.52 17.90 30.24
N SER A 593 24.05 19.01 30.74
CA SER A 593 23.27 19.99 31.51
C SER A 593 22.31 20.79 30.62
N GLN A 594 21.24 21.36 31.20
CA GLN A 594 20.29 22.21 30.46
C GLN A 594 20.98 23.37 29.70
N SER A 595 22.00 24.00 30.31
CA SER A 595 22.77 25.07 29.66
C SER A 595 23.56 24.56 28.46
N ALA A 596 24.19 23.38 28.58
CA ALA A 596 24.90 22.77 27.48
C ALA A 596 23.95 22.35 26.34
N ALA A 597 22.78 21.83 26.70
CA ALA A 597 21.72 21.48 25.74
C ALA A 597 21.19 22.70 25.00
N LYS A 598 20.98 23.84 25.68
CA LYS A 598 20.62 25.12 25.05
C LYS A 598 21.68 25.56 24.05
N ASP A 599 22.94 25.60 24.46
CA ASP A 599 24.05 26.01 23.59
C ASP A 599 24.18 25.09 22.36
N HIS A 600 23.96 23.79 22.54
CA HIS A 600 23.97 22.79 21.48
C HIS A 600 22.83 23.03 20.49
N LEU A 601 21.62 23.28 21.00
CA LEU A 601 20.43 23.58 20.20
C LEU A 601 20.65 24.84 19.36
N LEU A 602 21.09 25.94 19.96
CA LEU A 602 21.31 27.21 19.26
C LEU A 602 22.40 27.11 18.20
N ARG A 603 23.48 26.35 18.48
CA ARG A 603 24.53 26.07 17.46
C ARG A 603 23.97 25.26 16.30
N ASN A 604 23.16 24.24 16.57
CA ASN A 604 22.54 23.41 15.52
C ASN A 604 21.55 24.21 14.69
N ALA A 605 20.77 25.11 15.30
CA ALA A 605 19.86 26.02 14.60
C ALA A 605 20.62 26.97 13.67
N LYS A 606 21.72 27.57 14.13
CA LYS A 606 22.58 28.43 13.29
C LYS A 606 23.18 27.67 12.09
N GLN A 607 23.59 26.41 12.31
CA GLN A 607 24.08 25.54 11.24
C GLN A 607 22.95 25.18 10.25
N LEU A 608 21.75 24.91 10.76
CA LEU A 608 20.57 24.58 9.95
C LEU A 608 20.21 25.77 9.05
N LYS A 609 20.12 26.98 9.61
CA LYS A 609 19.86 28.23 8.89
C LYS A 609 20.88 28.46 7.78
N SER A 610 22.17 28.28 8.06
CA SER A 610 23.25 28.38 7.06
C SER A 610 23.11 27.35 5.93
N LEU A 611 22.67 26.13 6.26
CA LEU A 611 22.46 25.06 5.29
C LEU A 611 21.25 25.33 4.39
N VAL A 612 20.13 25.79 4.98
CA VAL A 612 18.90 26.18 4.27
C VAL A 612 19.18 27.36 3.34
N LEU A 613 19.92 28.38 3.79
CA LEU A 613 20.33 29.51 2.97
C LEU A 613 21.25 29.07 1.81
N SER A 614 22.20 28.17 2.08
CA SER A 614 23.09 27.63 1.04
C SER A 614 22.34 26.79 -0.01
N GLN A 615 21.26 26.10 0.38
CA GLN A 615 20.40 25.36 -0.54
C GLN A 615 19.49 26.26 -1.36
N SER A 616 18.87 27.23 -0.71
CA SER A 616 18.06 28.24 -1.38
C SER A 616 18.91 29.02 -2.39
N ALA A 617 20.18 29.32 -2.06
CA ALA A 617 21.14 29.93 -2.99
C ALA A 617 21.52 28.98 -4.16
N ALA A 618 21.73 27.69 -3.91
CA ALA A 618 22.03 26.71 -4.95
C ALA A 618 20.82 26.45 -5.86
N GLN A 619 19.61 26.45 -5.30
CA GLN A 619 18.35 26.38 -6.04
C GLN A 619 18.16 27.64 -6.88
N ASN A 620 18.34 28.83 -6.30
CA ASN A 620 18.27 30.09 -7.04
C ASN A 620 19.33 30.19 -8.14
N SER A 621 20.54 29.65 -7.94
CA SER A 621 21.54 29.55 -9.01
C SER A 621 21.09 28.62 -10.14
N ARG A 622 20.42 27.50 -9.81
CA ARG A 622 19.85 26.58 -10.82
C ARG A 622 18.64 27.18 -11.53
N GLU A 623 17.81 27.93 -10.81
CA GLU A 623 16.64 28.62 -11.37
C GLU A 623 17.06 29.82 -12.23
N MET A 624 18.08 30.58 -11.84
CA MET A 624 18.70 31.61 -12.69
C MET A 624 19.25 31.04 -14.00
N TYR A 625 19.87 29.85 -13.95
CA TYR A 625 20.33 29.15 -15.15
C TYR A 625 19.16 28.66 -16.02
N ARG A 626 18.05 28.24 -15.41
CA ARG A 626 16.82 27.84 -16.13
C ARG A 626 16.04 29.03 -16.70
N ALA A 627 16.11 30.19 -16.07
CA ALA A 627 15.50 31.45 -16.50
C ALA A 627 16.32 32.21 -17.56
N GLN A 628 17.34 31.57 -18.15
CA GLN A 628 18.20 32.20 -19.15
C GLN A 628 17.40 32.64 -20.39
N GLY A 629 17.33 33.96 -20.61
CA GLY A 629 16.54 34.60 -21.68
C GLY A 629 15.23 35.25 -21.21
N ASP A 630 14.87 35.11 -19.92
CA ASP A 630 13.75 35.81 -19.28
C ASP A 630 14.30 36.83 -18.26
N TYR A 631 14.43 38.08 -18.71
CA TYR A 631 15.09 39.15 -17.95
C TYR A 631 14.35 39.57 -16.68
N ASP A 632 13.01 39.47 -16.66
CA ASP A 632 12.21 39.82 -15.48
C ASP A 632 12.34 38.73 -14.41
N ALA A 633 12.24 37.45 -14.81
CA ALA A 633 12.48 36.33 -13.90
C ALA A 633 13.91 36.33 -13.34
N GLN A 634 14.92 36.64 -14.17
CA GLN A 634 16.29 36.76 -13.72
C GLN A 634 16.49 37.93 -12.74
N ARG A 635 15.83 39.07 -12.96
CA ARG A 635 15.88 40.22 -12.04
C ARG A 635 15.28 39.88 -10.69
N ASP A 636 14.15 39.18 -10.66
CA ASP A 636 13.46 38.86 -9.41
C ASP A 636 14.23 37.80 -8.62
N LEU A 637 14.79 36.78 -9.28
CA LEU A 637 15.72 35.82 -8.66
C LEU A 637 17.00 36.49 -8.14
N LEU A 638 17.51 37.54 -8.81
CA LEU A 638 18.64 38.33 -8.33
C LEU A 638 18.30 39.17 -7.09
N LYS A 639 17.07 39.68 -6.98
CA LYS A 639 16.61 40.36 -5.77
C LYS A 639 16.52 39.39 -4.60
N GLU A 640 15.92 38.22 -4.81
CA GLU A 640 15.87 37.16 -3.80
C GLU A 640 17.29 36.71 -3.39
N ALA A 641 18.20 36.51 -4.35
CA ALA A 641 19.61 36.21 -4.11
C ALA A 641 20.30 37.27 -3.22
N SER A 642 20.04 38.55 -3.49
CA SER A 642 20.56 39.70 -2.73
C SER A 642 19.99 39.73 -1.30
N GLU A 643 18.69 39.49 -1.14
CA GLU A 643 18.01 39.42 0.17
C GLU A 643 18.54 38.26 1.02
N MET A 644 18.74 37.08 0.42
CA MET A 644 19.35 35.95 1.13
C MET A 644 20.82 36.19 1.50
N LEU A 645 21.60 36.88 0.66
CA LEU A 645 22.99 37.25 0.97
C LEU A 645 23.04 38.22 2.16
N ARG A 646 22.13 39.20 2.21
CA ARG A 646 21.97 40.11 3.36
C ARG A 646 21.57 39.34 4.62
N ALA A 647 20.59 38.43 4.52
CA ALA A 647 20.17 37.57 5.61
C ALA A 647 21.32 36.67 6.13
N LYS A 648 22.15 36.12 5.23
CA LYS A 648 23.32 35.29 5.56
C LYS A 648 24.43 36.08 6.26
N GLN A 649 24.53 37.39 6.00
CA GLN A 649 25.45 38.31 6.67
C GLN A 649 24.88 38.93 7.96
N GLY A 650 23.64 38.58 8.33
CA GLY A 650 22.98 39.14 9.52
C GLY A 650 22.53 40.59 9.38
N ILE A 651 22.45 41.10 8.15
CA ILE A 651 22.03 42.47 7.84
C ILE A 651 20.50 42.45 7.70
N LYS A 652 19.78 42.96 8.71
CA LYS A 652 18.32 43.16 8.62
C LYS A 652 18.02 44.27 7.61
N ALA A 653 16.93 44.10 6.85
CA ALA A 653 16.50 44.97 5.77
C ALA A 653 16.26 46.42 6.20
#